data_AF-V3Z4U4-F1
#
_entry.id   AF-V3Z4U4-F1
#
_cell.length_a   1.000
_cell.length_b   1.000
_cell.length_c   1.000
_cell.angle_alpha   90.00
_cell.angle_beta   90.00
_cell.angle_gamma   90.00
#
_symmetry.space_group_name_H-M   'P 1'
#
loop_
_entity.id
_entity.type
_entity.pdbx_description
1 polymer ?
#
loop_
_entity_poly.entity_id
_entity_poly.type
_entity_poly.pdbx_seq_one_letter_code
_entity_poly.pdbx_strand_id
1 'polypeptide(L)'
;MWKIITVFGFWTLTSFLCHYCGKHFLNSETENESTYNFIKAFILTLYQTFMCYSLIEVKFHSDKVYICISVCHVLATLSTNCSMALMFASSTFAIKLMEPITSACVQRLLLATPLHPSIFVSLPLIVGGACMFSGNPLADTSLSKGTLMAFLSNVILAVRNAAIKKDQHNSSRMNLRPSSTIAMVIICHLVFTTVLYLIETHYGAENILTRAVFFTVLSSVFHVVYSYISSNIVLRYMSVLSHSVCNIMKRVLVVILLYIVGSRHASFSNFLGLMVSTVGLFIYVGFKVSLKNSNNRDVTSKEQGKRDRMSIKIAAFLISLVCLSIIGMYSDTNIKLRYRYDNVAKMPLEDFESRSFGRKSLDMMDTLDLEPDVDEGHFENIPRLKRFLRKKLIQTPYDTDILSLHLKTSTDVIREAQRVHFNLFKDLLLGFRYAMLFDVAVFENKGDPAISSGEIYLLRRLGIDLIYYCSISYCTDKNLHYAKNMSSIYSNKELVILVHGGGNIVGYAINDVHRFKVLKLFKGFKLVVLSQSIFLKNKNAHFELCKQFYCCNKNLTLVLRDRQSLSMAQTYFNNGTNLIMAPDMAFQIGRVKRYMSPMYDILWLKRNDDETPNYTIPRIPEGVSVKVKDWWGFLTPKGDNPLENAFLIATNGMMFLQRGRVVITDRLHGHILCTLLDIPHVLIDNKYKKLSSYHRTWTRGVENTLITTNATEAVSLALQLLKKYTDVIPPVAPFMNVIENPG
;
A
#
# COMPACT_ATOMS: atom_id res chain seq x y z
N MET A 1 -30.57 28.85 12.45
CA MET A 1 -29.10 28.68 12.38
C MET A 1 -28.72 27.24 12.04
N TRP A 2 -29.20 26.25 12.81
CA TRP A 2 -28.97 24.81 12.58
C TRP A 2 -29.27 24.36 11.13
N LYS A 3 -30.47 24.66 10.60
CA LYS A 3 -30.89 24.25 9.24
C LYS A 3 -29.96 24.69 8.11
N ILE A 4 -29.34 25.87 8.18
CA ILE A 4 -28.48 26.40 7.09
C ILE A 4 -27.10 25.74 7.11
N ILE A 5 -26.55 25.51 8.31
CA ILE A 5 -25.25 24.84 8.50
C ILE A 5 -25.36 23.38 8.05
N THR A 6 -26.45 22.71 8.43
CA THR A 6 -26.73 21.34 7.98
C THR A 6 -26.81 21.28 6.45
N VAL A 7 -27.53 22.21 5.80
CA VAL A 7 -27.61 22.28 4.33
C VAL A 7 -26.24 22.50 3.69
N PHE A 8 -25.40 23.39 4.22
CA PHE A 8 -24.06 23.64 3.70
C PHE A 8 -23.11 22.45 3.90
N GLY A 9 -23.19 21.78 5.05
CA GLY A 9 -22.44 20.56 5.35
C GLY A 9 -22.81 19.42 4.40
N PHE A 10 -24.12 19.16 4.23
CA PHE A 10 -24.60 18.17 3.25
C PHE A 10 -24.21 18.54 1.82
N TRP A 11 -24.28 19.81 1.44
CA TRP A 11 -23.83 20.27 0.12
C TRP A 11 -22.34 19.99 -0.12
N THR A 12 -21.51 20.20 0.90
CA THR A 12 -20.07 19.96 0.85
C THR A 12 -19.76 18.46 0.76
N LEU A 13 -20.36 17.67 1.65
CA LEU A 13 -20.14 16.22 1.73
C LEU A 13 -20.59 15.51 0.44
N THR A 14 -21.79 15.81 -0.05
CA THR A 14 -22.32 15.19 -1.27
C THR A 14 -21.55 15.63 -2.51
N SER A 15 -21.03 16.87 -2.54
CA SER A 15 -20.11 17.29 -3.60
C SER A 15 -18.78 16.55 -3.55
N PHE A 16 -18.19 16.37 -2.36
CA PHE A 16 -16.98 15.58 -2.19
C PHE A 16 -17.19 14.13 -2.66
N LEU A 17 -18.22 13.45 -2.18
CA LEU A 17 -18.51 12.05 -2.51
C LEU A 17 -18.79 11.86 -4.00
N CYS A 18 -19.50 12.80 -4.64
CA CYS A 18 -19.72 12.78 -6.09
C CYS A 18 -18.40 12.73 -6.86
N HIS A 19 -17.48 13.64 -6.56
CA HIS A 19 -16.24 13.79 -7.31
C HIS A 19 -15.20 12.73 -6.93
N TYR A 20 -15.23 12.23 -5.70
CA TYR A 20 -14.43 11.08 -5.28
C TYR A 20 -14.82 9.82 -6.06
N CYS A 21 -16.11 9.46 -6.08
CA CYS A 21 -16.60 8.29 -6.82
C CYS A 21 -16.39 8.46 -8.34
N GLY A 22 -16.64 9.67 -8.86
CA GLY A 22 -16.41 9.98 -10.27
C GLY A 22 -14.95 9.80 -10.67
N LYS A 23 -14.00 10.23 -9.83
CA LYS A 23 -12.56 10.06 -10.10
C LYS A 23 -12.13 8.59 -10.05
N HIS A 24 -12.73 7.77 -9.18
CA HIS A 24 -12.49 6.32 -9.16
C HIS A 24 -12.93 5.63 -10.46
N PHE A 25 -14.09 6.00 -11.01
CA PHE A 25 -14.51 5.51 -12.34
C PHE A 25 -13.57 5.98 -13.46
N LEU A 26 -13.15 7.26 -13.45
CA LEU A 26 -12.25 7.79 -14.47
C LEU A 26 -10.84 7.16 -14.42
N ASN A 27 -10.46 6.56 -13.29
CA ASN A 27 -9.14 5.95 -13.07
C ASN A 27 -9.10 4.42 -13.24
N SER A 28 -10.23 3.71 -13.42
CA SER A 28 -10.22 2.25 -13.63
C SER A 28 -9.55 1.91 -14.98
N GLU A 29 -8.43 1.17 -14.90
CA GLU A 29 -7.41 0.74 -15.90
C GLU A 29 -7.63 0.99 -17.41
N THR A 30 -6.63 1.57 -18.09
CA THR A 30 -5.57 0.92 -18.92
C THR A 30 -4.64 2.02 -19.46
N GLU A 31 -3.39 1.66 -19.79
CA GLU A 31 -2.37 2.57 -20.29
C GLU A 31 -2.79 3.30 -21.58
N ASN A 32 -2.53 4.61 -21.61
CA ASN A 32 -2.32 5.47 -22.77
C ASN A 32 -3.32 5.42 -23.94
N GLU A 33 -4.35 6.27 -23.89
CA GLU A 33 -4.78 7.08 -25.05
C GLU A 33 -5.69 8.24 -24.61
N SER A 34 -5.45 9.46 -25.10
CA SER A 34 -6.26 10.64 -24.75
C SER A 34 -7.75 10.52 -25.14
N THR A 35 -8.06 9.67 -26.12
CA THR A 35 -9.41 9.40 -26.63
C THR A 35 -10.27 8.67 -25.59
N TYR A 36 -9.71 7.69 -24.87
CA TYR A 36 -10.43 6.94 -23.84
C TYR A 36 -10.80 7.80 -22.62
N ASN A 37 -9.97 8.80 -22.27
CA ASN A 37 -10.27 9.74 -21.18
C ASN A 37 -11.51 10.58 -21.47
N PHE A 38 -11.69 11.03 -22.71
CA PHE A 38 -12.88 11.76 -23.12
C PHE A 38 -14.12 10.86 -23.13
N ILE A 39 -14.00 9.61 -23.63
CA ILE A 39 -15.10 8.64 -23.64
C ILE A 39 -15.58 8.34 -22.21
N LYS A 40 -14.65 8.07 -21.28
CA LYS A 40 -15.00 7.85 -19.86
C LYS A 40 -15.67 9.09 -19.25
N ALA A 41 -15.13 10.28 -19.49
CA ALA A 41 -15.75 11.52 -19.02
C ALA A 41 -17.17 11.72 -19.58
N PHE A 42 -17.37 11.41 -20.86
CA PHE A 42 -18.66 11.48 -21.54
C PHE A 42 -19.68 10.50 -20.97
N ILE A 43 -19.28 9.22 -20.76
CA ILE A 43 -20.14 8.19 -20.15
C ILE A 43 -20.56 8.63 -18.73
N LEU A 44 -19.61 9.09 -17.91
CA LEU A 44 -19.92 9.57 -16.56
C LEU A 44 -20.90 10.75 -16.60
N THR A 45 -20.71 11.70 -17.51
CA THR A 45 -21.62 12.84 -17.66
C THR A 45 -23.01 12.43 -18.13
N LEU A 46 -23.11 11.52 -19.10
CA LEU A 46 -24.39 11.01 -19.59
C LEU A 46 -25.18 10.40 -18.41
N TYR A 47 -24.51 9.61 -17.58
CA TYR A 47 -25.16 8.96 -16.43
C TYR A 47 -25.56 9.95 -15.33
N GLN A 48 -24.66 10.87 -14.96
CA GLN A 48 -24.92 11.91 -13.97
C GLN A 48 -26.11 12.79 -14.38
N THR A 49 -26.19 13.17 -15.65
CA THR A 49 -27.26 14.02 -16.18
C THR A 49 -28.56 13.24 -16.37
N PHE A 50 -28.50 12.00 -16.87
CA PHE A 50 -29.64 11.09 -16.92
C PHE A 50 -30.28 10.91 -15.54
N MET A 51 -29.48 10.68 -14.50
CA MET A 51 -29.98 10.54 -13.13
C MET A 51 -30.63 11.83 -12.61
N CYS A 52 -30.11 13.01 -12.97
CA CYS A 52 -30.78 14.29 -12.67
C CYS A 52 -32.17 14.37 -13.29
N TYR A 53 -32.34 14.05 -14.58
CA TYR A 53 -33.65 14.14 -15.24
C TYR A 53 -34.64 13.04 -14.80
N SER A 54 -34.10 11.87 -14.41
CA SER A 54 -34.88 10.76 -13.87
C SER A 54 -35.41 11.01 -12.46
N LEU A 55 -34.69 11.79 -11.64
CA LEU A 55 -35.04 11.99 -10.22
C LEU A 55 -35.59 13.39 -9.91
N ILE A 56 -35.35 14.38 -10.76
CA ILE A 56 -35.81 15.77 -10.56
C ILE A 56 -36.80 16.12 -11.67
N GLU A 57 -37.98 16.59 -11.27
CA GLU A 57 -38.93 17.25 -12.16
C GLU A 57 -38.63 18.74 -12.19
N VAL A 58 -38.45 19.27 -13.40
CA VAL A 58 -38.06 20.66 -13.64
C VAL A 58 -39.16 21.34 -14.43
N LYS A 59 -39.75 22.40 -13.87
CA LYS A 59 -40.75 23.25 -14.55
C LYS A 59 -40.24 24.69 -14.58
N PHE A 60 -39.95 25.19 -15.78
CA PHE A 60 -39.62 26.60 -16.04
C PHE A 60 -40.71 27.26 -16.89
N HIS A 61 -40.75 28.59 -16.85
CA HIS A 61 -41.78 29.36 -17.53
C HIS A 61 -41.57 29.43 -19.05
N SER A 62 -40.33 29.28 -19.53
CA SER A 62 -39.97 29.37 -20.95
C SER A 62 -39.12 28.19 -21.39
N ASP A 63 -39.49 27.55 -22.50
CA ASP A 63 -38.73 26.46 -23.12
C ASP A 63 -37.30 26.88 -23.49
N LYS A 64 -37.12 28.14 -23.93
CA LYS A 64 -35.78 28.68 -24.25
C LYS A 64 -34.88 28.75 -23.01
N VAL A 65 -35.45 29.10 -21.86
CA VAL A 65 -34.73 29.16 -20.58
C VAL A 65 -34.43 27.75 -20.08
N TYR A 66 -35.38 26.83 -20.19
CA TYR A 66 -35.18 25.43 -19.85
C TYR A 66 -34.05 24.79 -20.68
N ILE A 67 -34.07 24.95 -22.01
CA ILE A 67 -33.03 24.43 -22.91
C ILE A 67 -31.67 25.02 -22.54
N CYS A 68 -31.59 26.34 -22.32
CA CYS A 68 -30.35 26.99 -21.93
C CYS A 68 -29.77 26.43 -20.63
N ILE A 69 -30.59 26.28 -19.59
CA ILE A 69 -30.16 25.74 -18.28
C ILE A 69 -29.71 24.28 -18.42
N SER A 70 -30.46 23.48 -19.17
CA SER A 70 -30.20 22.06 -19.42
C SER A 70 -28.89 21.87 -20.17
N VAL A 71 -28.67 22.59 -21.28
CA VAL A 71 -27.43 22.55 -22.07
C VAL A 71 -26.25 23.01 -21.22
N CYS A 72 -26.39 24.11 -20.48
CA CYS A 72 -25.32 24.58 -19.60
C CYS A 72 -25.00 23.57 -18.49
N HIS A 73 -26.00 22.88 -17.93
CA HIS A 73 -25.77 21.86 -16.91
C HIS A 73 -24.99 20.67 -17.47
N VAL A 74 -25.34 20.17 -18.66
CA VAL A 74 -24.64 19.07 -19.34
C VAL A 74 -23.20 19.48 -19.69
N LEU A 75 -23.01 20.62 -20.36
CA LEU A 75 -21.68 21.07 -20.79
C LEU A 75 -20.75 21.40 -19.61
N ALA A 76 -21.27 22.00 -18.53
CA ALA A 76 -20.48 22.24 -17.33
C ALA A 76 -20.06 20.94 -16.64
N THR A 77 -20.93 19.93 -16.63
CA THR A 77 -20.66 18.62 -16.05
C THR A 77 -19.62 17.87 -16.90
N LEU A 78 -19.76 17.88 -18.23
CA LEU A 78 -18.79 17.32 -19.16
C LEU A 78 -17.42 17.96 -18.99
N SER A 79 -17.36 19.30 -18.99
CA SER A 79 -16.10 20.04 -18.83
C SER A 79 -15.42 19.72 -17.49
N THR A 80 -16.20 19.55 -16.41
CA THR A 80 -15.66 19.15 -15.11
C THR A 80 -15.12 17.72 -15.11
N ASN A 81 -15.84 16.77 -15.73
CA ASN A 81 -15.40 15.38 -15.81
C ASN A 81 -14.20 15.20 -16.75
N CYS A 82 -14.15 15.92 -17.88
CA CYS A 82 -12.98 15.96 -18.77
C CYS A 82 -11.75 16.49 -18.03
N SER A 83 -11.90 17.53 -17.21
CA SER A 83 -10.80 18.00 -16.37
C SER A 83 -10.36 16.91 -15.37
N MET A 84 -11.29 16.25 -14.67
CA MET A 84 -10.95 15.18 -13.74
C MET A 84 -10.36 13.93 -14.42
N ALA A 85 -10.63 13.71 -15.71
CA ALA A 85 -10.00 12.65 -16.49
C ALA A 85 -8.54 12.99 -16.83
N LEU A 86 -8.23 14.28 -17.02
CA LEU A 86 -6.91 14.77 -17.43
C LEU A 86 -5.99 15.16 -16.25
N MET A 87 -6.54 15.44 -15.07
CA MET A 87 -5.75 15.81 -13.88
C MET A 87 -6.36 15.28 -12.58
N PHE A 88 -5.67 15.48 -11.45
CA PHE A 88 -6.23 15.17 -10.13
C PHE A 88 -7.53 15.94 -9.88
N ALA A 89 -8.49 15.30 -9.20
CA ALA A 89 -9.74 15.94 -8.84
C ALA A 89 -9.51 17.19 -7.96
N SER A 90 -8.60 17.12 -6.99
CA SER A 90 -8.20 18.29 -6.18
C SER A 90 -7.66 19.45 -7.01
N SER A 91 -6.84 19.20 -8.04
CA SER A 91 -6.36 20.24 -8.96
C SER A 91 -7.51 20.84 -9.80
N THR A 92 -8.43 20.01 -10.29
CA THR A 92 -9.63 20.50 -11.00
C THR A 92 -10.42 21.47 -10.13
N PHE A 93 -10.62 21.13 -8.85
CA PHE A 93 -11.36 21.98 -7.92
C PHE A 93 -10.57 23.22 -7.47
N ALA A 94 -9.24 23.15 -7.44
CA ALA A 94 -8.38 24.31 -7.21
C ALA A 94 -8.48 25.33 -8.35
N ILE A 95 -8.41 24.91 -9.62
CA ILE A 95 -8.68 25.81 -10.77
C ILE A 95 -10.11 26.35 -10.71
N LYS A 96 -11.07 25.51 -10.30
CA LYS A 96 -12.46 25.96 -10.13
C LYS A 96 -12.62 27.00 -9.00
N LEU A 97 -11.64 27.24 -8.12
CA LEU A 97 -11.67 28.38 -7.19
C LEU A 97 -11.66 29.74 -7.89
N MET A 98 -11.26 29.79 -9.18
CA MET A 98 -11.29 30.98 -10.03
C MET A 98 -12.69 31.41 -10.47
N GLU A 99 -13.77 30.85 -9.90
CA GLU A 99 -15.16 31.27 -10.15
C GLU A 99 -15.41 32.79 -9.97
N PRO A 100 -14.77 33.51 -9.02
CA PRO A 100 -14.88 34.97 -8.90
C PRO A 100 -14.55 35.73 -10.18
N ILE A 101 -13.57 35.24 -10.96
CA ILE A 101 -13.16 35.83 -12.24
C ILE A 101 -14.33 35.78 -13.20
N THR A 102 -14.88 34.58 -13.40
CA THR A 102 -16.01 34.35 -14.30
C THR A 102 -17.27 35.08 -13.85
N SER A 103 -17.53 35.12 -12.53
CA SER A 103 -18.67 35.85 -11.96
C SER A 103 -18.54 37.36 -12.16
N ALA A 104 -17.34 37.92 -11.98
CA ALA A 104 -17.08 39.34 -12.21
C ALA A 104 -17.20 39.72 -13.70
N CYS A 105 -16.67 38.89 -14.60
CA CYS A 105 -16.82 39.09 -16.05
C CYS A 105 -18.30 39.04 -16.47
N VAL A 106 -19.05 38.04 -16.00
CA VAL A 106 -20.49 37.93 -16.28
C VAL A 106 -21.26 39.13 -15.70
N GLN A 107 -20.91 39.59 -14.51
CA GLN A 107 -21.54 40.75 -13.89
C GLN A 107 -21.25 42.04 -14.69
N ARG A 108 -20.02 42.22 -15.19
CA ARG A 108 -19.65 43.38 -16.02
C ARG A 108 -20.29 43.33 -17.41
N LEU A 109 -20.33 42.16 -18.04
CA LEU A 109 -20.81 41.97 -19.41
C LEU A 109 -22.34 41.91 -19.52
N LEU A 110 -23.02 41.28 -18.55
CA LEU A 110 -24.48 41.12 -18.58
C LEU A 110 -25.24 42.18 -17.76
N LEU A 111 -24.64 42.73 -16.69
CA LEU A 111 -25.31 43.66 -15.77
C LEU A 111 -24.70 45.07 -15.80
N ALA A 112 -23.69 45.32 -16.64
CA ALA A 112 -23.02 46.60 -16.86
C ALA A 112 -22.44 47.30 -15.61
N THR A 113 -22.35 46.63 -14.46
CA THR A 113 -21.88 47.25 -13.21
C THR A 113 -20.35 47.43 -13.20
N PRO A 114 -19.81 48.52 -12.65
CA PRO A 114 -18.37 48.75 -12.55
C PRO A 114 -17.68 47.72 -11.64
N LEU A 115 -16.46 47.32 -12.00
CA LEU A 115 -15.63 46.40 -11.22
C LEU A 115 -14.91 47.15 -10.09
N HIS A 116 -14.92 46.59 -8.89
CA HIS A 116 -14.29 47.22 -7.73
C HIS A 116 -12.76 47.02 -7.71
N PRO A 117 -11.95 48.01 -7.23
CA PRO A 117 -10.49 47.92 -7.18
C PRO A 117 -9.91 46.69 -6.48
N SER A 118 -10.63 46.14 -5.48
CA SER A 118 -10.21 44.92 -4.75
C SER A 118 -10.09 43.67 -5.65
N ILE A 119 -10.74 43.67 -6.81
CA ILE A 119 -10.61 42.59 -7.80
C ILE A 119 -9.19 42.54 -8.35
N PHE A 120 -8.55 43.69 -8.58
CA PHE A 120 -7.18 43.74 -9.10
C PHE A 120 -6.13 43.20 -8.12
N VAL A 121 -6.43 43.20 -6.82
CA VAL A 121 -5.55 42.64 -5.78
C VAL A 121 -5.86 41.17 -5.52
N SER A 122 -7.15 40.81 -5.43
CA SER A 122 -7.58 39.44 -5.10
C SER A 122 -7.41 38.45 -6.24
N LEU A 123 -7.61 38.88 -7.49
CA LEU A 123 -7.64 38.01 -8.66
C LEU A 123 -6.26 37.39 -8.98
N PRO A 124 -5.14 38.15 -8.96
CA PRO A 124 -3.81 37.56 -9.13
C PRO A 124 -3.46 36.54 -8.03
N LEU A 125 -3.88 36.76 -6.78
CA LEU A 125 -3.66 35.82 -5.68
C LEU A 125 -4.45 34.52 -5.87
N ILE A 126 -5.72 34.61 -6.29
CA ILE A 126 -6.55 33.44 -6.57
C ILE A 126 -5.96 32.64 -7.74
N VAL A 127 -5.55 33.32 -8.82
CA VAL A 127 -4.97 32.67 -10.01
C VAL A 127 -3.62 32.03 -9.67
N GLY A 128 -2.70 32.81 -9.10
CA GLY A 128 -1.36 32.35 -8.74
C GLY A 128 -1.39 31.19 -7.75
N GLY A 129 -2.26 31.26 -6.72
CA GLY A 129 -2.44 30.18 -5.77
C GLY A 129 -3.01 28.90 -6.39
N ALA A 130 -4.04 29.00 -7.23
CA ALA A 130 -4.65 27.85 -7.89
C ALA A 130 -3.73 27.19 -8.94
N CYS A 131 -2.92 27.97 -9.66
CA CYS A 131 -1.88 27.47 -10.56
C CYS A 131 -0.74 26.82 -9.78
N MET A 132 -0.24 27.46 -8.71
CA MET A 132 0.79 26.89 -7.84
C MET A 132 0.33 25.59 -7.17
N PHE A 133 -0.96 25.49 -6.82
CA PHE A 133 -1.56 24.24 -6.33
C PHE A 133 -1.63 23.16 -7.40
N SER A 134 -1.99 23.52 -8.64
CA SER A 134 -2.22 22.54 -9.71
C SER A 134 -0.92 22.02 -10.34
N GLY A 135 0.16 22.80 -10.29
CA GLY A 135 1.41 22.55 -11.01
C GLY A 135 1.55 23.49 -12.21
N ASN A 136 2.68 23.43 -12.93
CA ASN A 136 2.94 24.30 -14.08
C ASN A 136 2.18 23.81 -15.34
N PRO A 137 1.06 24.43 -15.75
CA PRO A 137 0.26 23.97 -16.88
C PRO A 137 0.94 24.21 -18.23
N LEU A 138 2.03 25.00 -18.26
CA LEU A 138 2.80 25.27 -19.47
C LEU A 138 3.84 24.18 -19.77
N ALA A 139 4.13 23.31 -18.79
CA ALA A 139 5.11 22.23 -18.93
C ALA A 139 4.48 20.88 -19.34
N ASP A 140 3.17 20.71 -19.14
CA ASP A 140 2.45 19.45 -19.37
C ASP A 140 1.13 19.70 -20.14
N THR A 141 1.04 19.14 -21.34
CA THR A 141 -0.12 19.30 -22.24
C THR A 141 -1.43 18.74 -21.68
N SER A 142 -1.37 17.68 -20.85
CA SER A 142 -2.55 17.11 -20.20
C SER A 142 -3.09 18.05 -19.12
N LEU A 143 -2.17 18.66 -18.35
CA LEU A 143 -2.48 19.66 -17.34
C LEU A 143 -3.01 20.95 -17.95
N SER A 144 -2.51 21.40 -19.11
CA SER A 144 -3.06 22.57 -19.81
C SER A 144 -4.51 22.33 -20.26
N LYS A 145 -4.77 21.20 -20.94
CA LYS A 145 -6.11 20.82 -21.42
C LYS A 145 -7.09 20.67 -20.26
N GLY A 146 -6.66 20.04 -19.17
CA GLY A 146 -7.47 19.93 -17.96
C GLY A 146 -7.79 21.30 -17.36
N THR A 147 -6.79 22.17 -17.24
CA THR A 147 -6.94 23.52 -16.63
C THR A 147 -7.97 24.34 -17.42
N LEU A 148 -7.88 24.28 -18.76
CA LEU A 148 -8.85 24.92 -19.64
C LEU A 148 -10.27 24.39 -19.42
N MET A 149 -10.45 23.08 -19.35
CA MET A 149 -11.76 22.45 -19.13
C MET A 149 -12.35 22.78 -17.74
N ALA A 150 -11.52 22.82 -16.70
CA ALA A 150 -11.92 23.27 -15.37
C ALA A 150 -12.39 24.72 -15.38
N PHE A 151 -11.64 25.62 -16.02
CA PHE A 151 -12.00 27.03 -16.12
C PHE A 151 -13.27 27.25 -16.97
N LEU A 152 -13.38 26.57 -18.11
CA LEU A 152 -14.56 26.60 -18.98
C LEU A 152 -15.84 26.23 -18.22
N SER A 153 -15.75 25.21 -17.35
CA SER A 153 -16.89 24.81 -16.52
C SER A 153 -17.38 25.94 -15.59
N ASN A 154 -16.50 26.82 -15.10
CA ASN A 154 -16.90 27.96 -14.26
C ASN A 154 -17.69 29.00 -15.07
N VAL A 155 -17.26 29.28 -16.30
CA VAL A 155 -17.95 30.21 -17.20
C VAL A 155 -19.37 29.72 -17.48
N ILE A 156 -19.52 28.44 -17.85
CA ILE A 156 -20.82 27.84 -18.17
C ILE A 156 -21.74 27.82 -16.93
N LEU A 157 -21.19 27.49 -15.75
CA LEU A 157 -21.96 27.50 -14.50
C LEU A 157 -22.42 28.90 -14.10
N ALA A 158 -21.62 29.93 -14.35
CA ALA A 158 -22.00 31.32 -14.08
C ALA A 158 -23.20 31.75 -14.93
N VAL A 159 -23.19 31.42 -16.23
CA VAL A 159 -24.32 31.68 -17.14
C VAL A 159 -25.57 30.91 -16.68
N ARG A 160 -25.43 29.62 -16.36
CA ARG A 160 -26.54 28.79 -15.86
C ARG A 160 -27.18 29.38 -14.59
N ASN A 161 -26.36 29.75 -13.61
CA ASN A 161 -26.84 30.25 -12.33
C ASN A 161 -27.53 31.62 -12.48
N ALA A 162 -27.04 32.48 -13.39
CA ALA A 162 -27.71 33.72 -13.74
C ALA A 162 -29.08 33.48 -14.41
N ALA A 163 -29.15 32.54 -15.36
CA ALA A 163 -30.41 32.16 -16.02
C ALA A 163 -31.45 31.61 -15.02
N ILE A 164 -31.03 30.71 -14.12
CA ILE A 164 -31.91 30.17 -13.05
C ILE A 164 -32.44 31.31 -12.18
N LYS A 165 -31.58 32.25 -11.77
CA LYS A 165 -32.00 33.35 -10.89
C LYS A 165 -32.97 34.30 -11.59
N LYS A 166 -32.76 34.59 -12.88
CA LYS A 166 -33.63 35.44 -13.67
C LYS A 166 -35.05 34.87 -13.78
N ASP A 167 -35.18 33.55 -13.97
CA ASP A 167 -36.49 32.89 -14.09
C ASP A 167 -37.15 32.55 -12.75
N GLN A 168 -36.41 32.65 -11.63
CA GLN A 168 -36.93 32.37 -10.28
C GLN A 168 -38.12 33.28 -9.91
N HIS A 169 -38.22 34.47 -10.50
CA HIS A 169 -39.36 35.38 -10.32
C HIS A 169 -40.65 34.91 -11.01
N ASN A 170 -40.56 33.99 -11.98
CA ASN A 170 -41.68 33.48 -12.78
C ASN A 170 -42.23 32.14 -12.26
N SER A 171 -42.11 31.86 -10.95
CA SER A 171 -42.64 30.65 -10.30
C SER A 171 -42.06 29.31 -10.76
N SER A 172 -40.85 29.31 -11.35
CA SER A 172 -40.13 28.07 -11.70
C SER A 172 -39.92 27.17 -10.46
N ARG A 173 -40.16 25.86 -10.58
CA ARG A 173 -39.98 24.89 -9.47
C ARG A 173 -39.15 23.69 -9.92
N MET A 174 -38.17 23.33 -9.10
CA MET A 174 -37.45 22.06 -9.18
C MET A 174 -37.89 21.19 -8.00
N ASN A 175 -38.57 20.08 -8.29
CA ASN A 175 -39.06 19.15 -7.27
C ASN A 175 -38.43 17.78 -7.46
N LEU A 176 -38.25 17.04 -6.37
CA LEU A 176 -37.96 15.62 -6.48
C LEU A 176 -39.19 14.89 -7.00
N ARG A 177 -38.99 13.90 -7.88
CA ARG A 177 -40.08 13.02 -8.31
C ARG A 177 -40.62 12.19 -7.13
N PRO A 178 -41.83 11.61 -7.25
CA PRO A 178 -42.42 10.79 -6.19
C PRO A 178 -41.48 9.70 -5.69
N SER A 179 -41.58 9.35 -4.41
CA SER A 179 -40.73 8.34 -3.76
C SER A 179 -40.79 6.97 -4.46
N SER A 180 -41.92 6.63 -5.08
CA SER A 180 -42.09 5.41 -5.89
C SER A 180 -41.19 5.40 -7.13
N THR A 181 -41.09 6.52 -7.86
CA THR A 181 -40.20 6.66 -9.02
C THR A 181 -38.73 6.56 -8.59
N ILE A 182 -38.37 7.22 -7.48
CA ILE A 182 -37.01 7.18 -6.92
C ILE A 182 -36.65 5.75 -6.50
N ALA A 183 -37.53 5.06 -5.78
CA ALA A 183 -37.33 3.69 -5.34
C ALA A 183 -37.20 2.73 -6.53
N MET A 184 -38.04 2.88 -7.56
CA MET A 184 -37.95 2.08 -8.79
C MET A 184 -36.59 2.25 -9.48
N VAL A 185 -36.11 3.48 -9.63
CA VAL A 185 -34.79 3.75 -10.21
C VAL A 185 -33.70 3.08 -9.38
N ILE A 186 -33.72 3.20 -8.04
CA ILE A 186 -32.72 2.57 -7.17
C ILE A 186 -32.74 1.04 -7.29
N ILE A 187 -33.94 0.42 -7.29
CA ILE A 187 -34.11 -1.03 -7.40
C ILE A 187 -33.59 -1.53 -8.76
N CYS A 188 -33.93 -0.86 -9.86
CA CYS A 188 -33.43 -1.24 -11.19
C CYS A 188 -31.90 -1.24 -11.26
N HIS A 189 -31.25 -0.24 -10.65
CA HIS A 189 -29.79 -0.15 -10.60
C HIS A 189 -29.17 -1.22 -9.70
N LEU A 190 -29.80 -1.52 -8.56
CA LEU A 190 -29.35 -2.57 -7.65
C LEU A 190 -29.43 -3.94 -8.32
N VAL A 191 -30.54 -4.23 -9.00
CA VAL A 191 -30.74 -5.47 -9.75
C VAL A 191 -29.72 -5.56 -10.88
N PHE A 192 -29.54 -4.51 -11.68
CA PHE A 192 -28.56 -4.49 -12.77
C PHE A 192 -27.13 -4.74 -12.27
N THR A 193 -26.71 -4.07 -11.20
CA THR A 193 -25.36 -4.23 -10.61
C THR A 193 -25.18 -5.64 -10.03
N THR A 194 -26.24 -6.20 -9.41
CA THR A 194 -26.22 -7.57 -8.88
C THR A 194 -26.14 -8.61 -10.00
N VAL A 195 -26.87 -8.42 -11.10
CA VAL A 195 -26.81 -9.31 -12.27
C VAL A 195 -25.43 -9.24 -12.92
N LEU A 196 -24.85 -8.05 -13.09
CA LEU A 196 -23.49 -7.90 -13.60
C LEU A 196 -22.46 -8.59 -12.70
N TYR A 197 -22.59 -8.45 -11.39
CA TYR A 197 -21.74 -9.15 -10.42
C TYR A 197 -21.86 -10.67 -10.55
N LEU A 198 -23.08 -11.20 -10.67
CA LEU A 198 -23.31 -12.63 -10.86
C LEU A 198 -22.73 -13.15 -12.19
N ILE A 199 -22.78 -12.33 -13.25
CA ILE A 199 -22.18 -12.67 -14.54
C ILE A 199 -20.65 -12.69 -14.44
N GLU A 200 -20.03 -11.63 -13.93
CA GLU A 200 -18.56 -11.55 -13.82
C GLU A 200 -17.99 -12.64 -12.89
N THR A 201 -18.68 -12.94 -11.78
CA THR A 201 -18.31 -14.05 -10.90
C THR A 201 -18.49 -15.42 -11.55
N HIS A 202 -19.49 -15.61 -12.41
CA HIS A 202 -19.69 -16.85 -13.16
C HIS A 202 -18.59 -17.09 -14.20
N TYR A 203 -18.11 -16.03 -14.87
CA TYR A 203 -17.04 -16.12 -15.88
C TYR A 203 -15.62 -15.95 -15.32
N GLY A 204 -15.45 -15.87 -13.99
CA GLY A 204 -14.14 -15.76 -13.34
C GLY A 204 -13.41 -14.42 -13.57
N ALA A 205 -14.15 -13.35 -13.89
CA ALA A 205 -13.59 -12.02 -14.06
C ALA A 205 -13.44 -11.28 -12.72
N GLU A 206 -12.47 -10.37 -12.59
CA GLU A 206 -12.18 -9.61 -11.36
C GLU A 206 -13.23 -8.54 -11.00
N ASN A 207 -14.50 -8.69 -11.39
CA ASN A 207 -15.57 -7.73 -11.13
C ASN A 207 -15.25 -6.27 -11.56
N ILE A 208 -14.52 -6.10 -12.67
CA ILE A 208 -14.02 -4.79 -13.12
C ILE A 208 -15.20 -3.93 -13.59
N LEU A 209 -16.11 -4.50 -14.39
CA LEU A 209 -17.27 -3.80 -14.92
C LEU A 209 -18.25 -3.48 -13.79
N THR A 210 -18.46 -4.40 -12.84
CA THR A 210 -19.29 -4.19 -11.65
C THR A 210 -18.77 -3.03 -10.82
N ARG A 211 -17.44 -2.95 -10.58
CA ARG A 211 -16.82 -1.83 -9.85
C ARG A 211 -16.99 -0.50 -10.59
N ALA A 212 -16.79 -0.49 -11.92
CA ALA A 212 -16.96 0.71 -12.75
C ALA A 212 -18.42 1.22 -12.74
N VAL A 213 -19.40 0.31 -12.88
CA VAL A 213 -20.83 0.63 -12.80
C VAL A 213 -21.19 1.15 -11.40
N PHE A 214 -20.73 0.49 -10.34
CA PHE A 214 -20.97 0.91 -8.96
C PHE A 214 -20.52 2.36 -8.70
N PHE A 215 -19.28 2.71 -9.03
CA PHE A 215 -18.77 4.07 -8.82
C PHE A 215 -19.47 5.11 -9.70
N THR A 216 -19.89 4.75 -10.91
CA THR A 216 -20.65 5.63 -11.82
C THR A 216 -22.04 5.94 -11.24
N VAL A 217 -22.75 4.93 -10.75
CA VAL A 217 -24.07 5.08 -10.10
C VAL A 217 -23.95 5.94 -8.85
N LEU A 218 -22.98 5.61 -7.99
CA LEU A 218 -22.79 6.32 -6.73
C LEU A 218 -22.42 7.80 -6.96
N SER A 219 -21.52 8.08 -7.91
CA SER A 219 -21.21 9.45 -8.34
C SER A 219 -22.45 10.20 -8.81
N SER A 220 -23.34 9.53 -9.55
CA SER A 220 -24.53 10.13 -10.14
C SER A 220 -25.63 10.43 -9.12
N VAL A 221 -25.82 9.55 -8.13
CA VAL A 221 -26.72 9.83 -6.99
C VAL A 221 -26.24 11.07 -6.23
N PHE A 222 -24.95 11.14 -5.90
CA PHE A 222 -24.42 12.32 -5.21
C PHE A 222 -24.47 13.58 -6.09
N HIS A 223 -24.31 13.45 -7.41
CA HIS A 223 -24.45 14.54 -8.37
C HIS A 223 -25.84 15.18 -8.34
N VAL A 224 -26.88 14.35 -8.30
CA VAL A 224 -28.28 14.78 -8.14
C VAL A 224 -28.45 15.56 -6.85
N VAL A 225 -27.98 14.99 -5.72
CA VAL A 225 -28.17 15.57 -4.38
C VAL A 225 -27.47 16.92 -4.24
N TYR A 226 -26.18 17.02 -4.58
CA TYR A 226 -25.46 18.28 -4.40
C TYR A 226 -25.94 19.35 -5.41
N SER A 227 -26.34 18.95 -6.62
CA SER A 227 -26.89 19.86 -7.63
C SER A 227 -28.26 20.40 -7.24
N TYR A 228 -29.11 19.56 -6.65
CA TYR A 228 -30.42 19.93 -6.11
C TYR A 228 -30.26 20.90 -4.92
N ILE A 229 -29.39 20.58 -3.96
CA ILE A 229 -29.09 21.48 -2.83
C ILE A 229 -28.56 22.82 -3.34
N SER A 230 -27.61 22.81 -4.27
CA SER A 230 -27.04 24.03 -4.85
C SER A 230 -28.09 24.91 -5.52
N SER A 231 -28.86 24.35 -6.45
CA SER A 231 -29.68 25.13 -7.39
C SER A 231 -31.08 25.43 -6.84
N ASN A 232 -31.67 24.52 -6.06
CA ASN A 232 -33.04 24.66 -5.56
C ASN A 232 -33.11 25.19 -4.12
N ILE A 233 -32.15 24.82 -3.28
CA ILE A 233 -32.12 25.24 -1.87
C ILE A 233 -31.27 26.51 -1.74
N VAL A 234 -29.96 26.42 -1.97
CA VAL A 234 -29.03 27.52 -1.66
C VAL A 234 -29.24 28.73 -2.59
N LEU A 235 -29.27 28.52 -3.91
CA LEU A 235 -29.41 29.62 -4.88
C LEU A 235 -30.77 30.33 -4.76
N ARG A 236 -31.81 29.64 -4.28
CA ARG A 236 -33.14 30.23 -4.08
C ARG A 236 -33.14 31.31 -3.01
N TYR A 237 -32.46 31.05 -1.88
CA TYR A 237 -32.41 31.93 -0.71
C TYR A 237 -31.21 32.90 -0.71
N MET A 238 -30.33 32.80 -1.71
CA MET A 238 -29.14 33.64 -1.83
C MET A 238 -29.12 34.41 -3.15
N SER A 239 -28.44 35.55 -3.18
CA SER A 239 -28.08 36.18 -4.46
C SER A 239 -27.12 35.25 -5.23
N VAL A 240 -27.07 35.36 -6.56
CA VAL A 240 -26.08 34.63 -7.39
C VAL A 240 -24.66 34.82 -6.86
N LEU A 241 -24.42 36.02 -6.34
CA LEU A 241 -23.16 36.49 -5.81
C LEU A 241 -22.79 35.86 -4.45
N SER A 242 -23.78 35.73 -3.56
CA SER A 242 -23.59 35.06 -2.26
C SER A 242 -23.50 33.55 -2.44
N HIS A 243 -24.26 33.00 -3.39
CA HIS A 243 -24.19 31.60 -3.77
C HIS A 243 -22.80 31.23 -4.30
N SER A 244 -22.21 32.05 -5.18
CA SER A 244 -20.85 31.81 -5.67
C SER A 244 -19.80 31.89 -4.56
N VAL A 245 -19.93 32.81 -3.59
CA VAL A 245 -19.04 32.85 -2.41
C VAL A 245 -19.14 31.56 -1.58
N CYS A 246 -20.36 31.11 -1.26
CA CYS A 246 -20.57 29.86 -0.53
C CYS A 246 -20.06 28.66 -1.34
N ASN A 247 -20.24 28.66 -2.66
CA ASN A 247 -19.72 27.61 -3.54
C ASN A 247 -18.19 27.54 -3.49
N ILE A 248 -17.50 28.68 -3.42
CA ILE A 248 -16.03 28.69 -3.32
C ILE A 248 -15.58 28.18 -1.94
N MET A 249 -16.22 28.61 -0.84
CA MET A 249 -15.91 28.06 0.49
C MET A 249 -16.09 26.54 0.53
N LYS A 250 -17.21 26.05 -0.03
CA LYS A 250 -17.46 24.62 -0.21
C LYS A 250 -16.36 23.96 -1.05
N ARG A 251 -15.90 24.58 -2.13
CA ARG A 251 -14.83 24.06 -2.99
C ARG A 251 -13.48 24.00 -2.28
N VAL A 252 -13.11 24.98 -1.44
CA VAL A 252 -11.89 24.90 -0.63
C VAL A 252 -11.93 23.66 0.27
N LEU A 253 -13.06 23.40 0.93
CA LEU A 253 -13.25 22.20 1.76
C LEU A 253 -13.19 20.92 0.91
N VAL A 254 -13.84 20.90 -0.25
CA VAL A 254 -13.79 19.76 -1.18
C VAL A 254 -12.38 19.52 -1.71
N VAL A 255 -11.59 20.57 -2.01
CA VAL A 255 -10.18 20.45 -2.40
C VAL A 255 -9.39 19.79 -1.28
N ILE A 256 -9.55 20.23 -0.04
CA ILE A 256 -8.87 19.65 1.14
C ILE A 256 -9.26 18.18 1.30
N LEU A 257 -10.55 17.86 1.28
CA LEU A 257 -11.04 16.48 1.43
C LEU A 257 -10.55 15.57 0.29
N LEU A 258 -10.65 16.01 -0.97
CA LEU A 258 -10.14 15.27 -2.13
C LEU A 258 -8.61 15.14 -2.10
N TYR A 259 -7.91 16.09 -1.49
CA TYR A 259 -6.45 16.03 -1.35
C TYR A 259 -6.04 14.99 -0.30
N ILE A 260 -6.68 15.03 0.87
CA ILE A 260 -6.45 14.09 1.98
C ILE A 260 -6.78 12.66 1.53
N VAL A 261 -7.97 12.45 0.97
CA VAL A 261 -8.44 11.12 0.58
C VAL A 261 -7.78 10.64 -0.72
N GLY A 262 -7.39 11.56 -1.60
CA GLY A 262 -6.72 11.25 -2.86
C GLY A 262 -5.27 10.77 -2.74
N SER A 263 -4.74 10.58 -1.52
CA SER A 263 -3.38 10.11 -1.24
C SER A 263 -2.28 10.92 -1.96
N ARG A 264 -2.52 12.22 -2.22
CA ARG A 264 -1.51 13.11 -2.82
C ARG A 264 -0.60 13.60 -1.69
N HIS A 265 0.70 13.31 -1.76
CA HIS A 265 1.66 13.85 -0.79
C HIS A 265 1.66 15.39 -0.85
N ALA A 266 1.40 16.02 0.30
CA ALA A 266 1.42 17.46 0.55
C ALA A 266 2.77 18.07 0.22
N SER A 267 3.01 18.49 -1.03
CA SER A 267 4.17 19.35 -1.29
C SER A 267 3.94 20.72 -0.66
N PHE A 268 5.01 21.33 -0.18
CA PHE A 268 4.97 22.68 0.37
C PHE A 268 4.34 23.67 -0.62
N SER A 269 4.62 23.53 -1.92
CA SER A 269 4.05 24.36 -2.98
C SER A 269 2.53 24.15 -3.14
N ASN A 270 2.02 22.92 -2.99
CA ASN A 270 0.58 22.70 -3.01
C ASN A 270 -0.08 23.38 -1.81
N PHE A 271 0.47 23.21 -0.60
CA PHE A 271 -0.07 23.84 0.60
C PHE A 271 -0.04 25.38 0.49
N LEU A 272 1.11 25.94 0.12
CA LEU A 272 1.27 27.37 -0.11
C LEU A 272 0.32 27.89 -1.20
N GLY A 273 0.13 27.13 -2.28
CA GLY A 273 -0.77 27.49 -3.37
C GLY A 273 -2.23 27.59 -2.91
N LEU A 274 -2.69 26.60 -2.15
CA LEU A 274 -4.03 26.63 -1.57
C LEU A 274 -4.18 27.79 -0.58
N MET A 275 -3.17 28.05 0.26
CA MET A 275 -3.18 29.18 1.20
C MET A 275 -3.28 30.52 0.47
N VAL A 276 -2.42 30.76 -0.53
CA VAL A 276 -2.42 31.99 -1.33
C VAL A 276 -3.77 32.19 -2.03
N SER A 277 -4.33 31.12 -2.62
CA SER A 277 -5.65 31.19 -3.26
C SER A 277 -6.77 31.49 -2.25
N THR A 278 -6.67 30.93 -1.04
CA THR A 278 -7.66 31.12 0.03
C THR A 278 -7.58 32.54 0.60
N VAL A 279 -6.38 33.09 0.78
CA VAL A 279 -6.18 34.49 1.19
C VAL A 279 -6.75 35.45 0.14
N GLY A 280 -6.47 35.22 -1.15
CA GLY A 280 -7.05 36.01 -2.24
C GLY A 280 -8.58 35.96 -2.23
N LEU A 281 -9.17 34.80 -1.94
CA LEU A 281 -10.61 34.65 -1.78
C LEU A 281 -11.15 35.42 -0.57
N PHE A 282 -10.49 35.36 0.58
CA PHE A 282 -10.91 36.11 1.77
C PHE A 282 -10.86 37.62 1.53
N ILE A 283 -9.84 38.12 0.83
CA ILE A 283 -9.75 39.52 0.40
C ILE A 283 -10.94 39.86 -0.51
N TYR A 284 -11.21 39.03 -1.53
CA TYR A 284 -12.35 39.21 -2.43
C TYR A 284 -13.70 39.27 -1.68
N VAL A 285 -13.93 38.36 -0.73
CA VAL A 285 -15.15 38.29 0.06
C VAL A 285 -15.26 39.47 1.04
N GLY A 286 -14.18 39.79 1.76
CA GLY A 286 -14.14 40.85 2.76
C GLY A 286 -14.47 42.23 2.20
N PHE A 287 -13.87 42.60 1.06
CA PHE A 287 -14.17 43.87 0.38
C PHE A 287 -15.59 43.93 -0.18
N LYS A 288 -16.12 42.79 -0.60
CA LYS A 288 -17.47 42.70 -1.16
C LYS A 288 -18.57 42.81 -0.11
N VAL A 289 -18.31 42.32 1.10
CA VAL A 289 -19.14 42.58 2.29
C VAL A 289 -19.09 44.07 2.65
N SER A 290 -17.93 44.72 2.53
CA SER A 290 -17.77 46.17 2.76
C SER A 290 -18.57 47.03 1.77
N LEU A 291 -18.59 46.68 0.48
CA LEU A 291 -19.38 47.38 -0.55
C LEU A 291 -20.89 47.35 -0.30
N LYS A 292 -21.43 46.23 0.19
CA LYS A 292 -22.86 46.10 0.49
C LYS A 292 -23.29 47.01 1.64
N ASN A 293 -22.37 47.33 2.56
CA ASN A 293 -22.60 48.30 3.62
C ASN A 293 -22.49 49.76 3.14
N SER A 294 -21.85 50.02 2.00
CA SER A 294 -21.70 51.38 1.43
C SER A 294 -22.85 51.81 0.51
N ASN A 295 -23.51 50.87 -0.17
CA ASN A 295 -24.51 51.18 -1.22
C ASN A 295 -25.99 51.05 -0.81
N ASN A 296 -26.32 50.69 0.43
CA ASN A 296 -27.70 50.64 0.90
C ASN A 296 -27.90 51.52 2.15
N ARG A 297 -28.24 52.79 1.95
CA ARG A 297 -29.17 53.49 2.84
C ARG A 297 -30.57 53.34 2.25
N ASP A 298 -31.15 52.15 2.40
CA ASP A 298 -32.54 52.03 2.87
C ASP A 298 -33.00 50.58 3.08
N VAL A 299 -33.78 50.46 4.17
CA VAL A 299 -34.73 49.43 4.61
C VAL A 299 -34.30 47.94 4.53
N THR A 300 -33.83 47.45 5.69
CA THR A 300 -33.99 46.12 6.35
C THR A 300 -32.73 45.74 7.16
N SER A 301 -32.25 46.68 7.97
CA SER A 301 -30.93 46.64 8.62
C SER A 301 -30.87 45.92 9.99
N LYS A 302 -31.83 45.06 10.35
CA LYS A 302 -31.76 44.29 11.62
C LYS A 302 -31.53 42.78 11.48
N GLU A 303 -31.77 42.16 10.32
CA GLU A 303 -31.60 40.70 10.17
C GLU A 303 -30.31 40.25 9.46
N GLN A 304 -29.66 41.15 8.71
CA GLN A 304 -28.50 40.80 7.88
C GLN A 304 -27.16 40.97 8.63
N GLY A 305 -27.04 42.01 9.48
CA GLY A 305 -25.82 42.33 10.24
C GLY A 305 -25.50 41.38 11.42
N LYS A 306 -26.41 40.46 11.75
CA LYS A 306 -26.17 39.36 12.71
C LYS A 306 -25.54 38.11 12.07
N ARG A 307 -25.54 37.98 10.73
CA ARG A 307 -25.04 36.79 10.01
C ARG A 307 -23.56 36.90 9.62
N ASP A 308 -23.03 38.11 9.42
CA ASP A 308 -21.66 38.29 8.90
C ASP A 308 -20.54 38.25 9.97
N ARG A 309 -20.85 38.54 11.25
CA ARG A 309 -19.88 38.38 12.37
C ARG A 309 -19.71 36.93 12.85
N MET A 310 -20.62 36.05 12.45
CA MET A 310 -20.60 34.61 12.76
C MET A 310 -19.73 33.84 11.77
N SER A 311 -19.71 34.24 10.50
CA SER A 311 -18.92 33.64 9.42
C SER A 311 -17.40 33.73 9.65
N ILE A 312 -16.93 34.81 10.29
CA ILE A 312 -15.50 35.05 10.54
C ILE A 312 -15.01 34.29 11.79
N LYS A 313 -15.84 34.16 12.83
CA LYS A 313 -15.51 33.37 14.03
C LYS A 313 -15.59 31.85 13.79
N ILE A 314 -16.44 31.41 12.86
CA ILE A 314 -16.57 30.00 12.47
C ILE A 314 -15.45 29.56 11.52
N ALA A 315 -14.95 30.44 10.64
CA ALA A 315 -13.75 30.16 9.85
C ALA A 315 -12.51 29.94 10.75
N ALA A 316 -12.37 30.71 11.83
CA ALA A 316 -11.30 30.53 12.82
C ALA A 316 -11.49 29.27 13.70
N PHE A 317 -12.72 28.93 14.09
CA PHE A 317 -13.04 27.71 14.85
C PHE A 317 -12.86 26.42 14.04
N LEU A 318 -13.10 26.46 12.72
CA LEU A 318 -12.92 25.30 11.84
C LEU A 318 -11.46 25.10 11.41
N ILE A 319 -10.63 26.14 11.37
CA ILE A 319 -9.16 25.98 11.27
C ILE A 319 -8.64 25.22 12.50
N SER A 320 -9.17 25.50 13.71
CA SER A 320 -8.79 24.73 14.91
C SER A 320 -9.41 23.32 14.96
N LEU A 321 -10.60 23.11 14.39
CA LEU A 321 -11.23 21.78 14.31
C LEU A 321 -10.59 20.88 13.24
N VAL A 322 -10.06 21.45 12.16
CA VAL A 322 -9.24 20.75 11.14
C VAL A 322 -7.87 20.36 11.71
N CYS A 323 -7.30 21.16 12.61
CA CYS A 323 -6.11 20.79 13.38
C CYS A 323 -6.41 19.66 14.40
N LEU A 324 -7.62 19.59 14.95
CA LEU A 324 -8.05 18.52 15.86
C LEU A 324 -8.50 17.23 15.15
N SER A 325 -9.02 17.31 13.91
CA SER A 325 -9.38 16.11 13.13
C SER A 325 -8.19 15.42 12.46
N ILE A 326 -7.00 16.05 12.46
CA ILE A 326 -5.72 15.39 12.12
C ILE A 326 -5.29 14.41 13.23
N ILE A 327 -5.77 14.59 14.47
CA ILE A 327 -5.47 13.70 15.61
C ILE A 327 -6.47 12.52 15.67
N GLY A 328 -7.65 12.64 15.05
CA GLY A 328 -8.69 11.59 15.04
C GLY A 328 -8.65 10.61 13.87
N MET A 329 -7.79 10.80 12.86
CA MET A 329 -7.75 9.97 11.63
C MET A 329 -6.52 9.07 11.50
N TYR A 330 -5.76 8.85 12.58
CA TYR A 330 -4.69 7.84 12.62
C TYR A 330 -5.18 6.46 13.09
N SER A 331 -6.38 6.09 12.63
CA SER A 331 -7.00 4.78 12.85
C SER A 331 -7.59 4.34 11.51
N ASP A 332 -6.93 3.35 10.90
CA ASP A 332 -7.33 2.65 9.68
C ASP A 332 -7.36 3.47 8.36
N THR A 333 -6.28 3.36 7.58
CA THR A 333 -6.26 2.49 6.38
C THR A 333 -4.96 2.67 5.61
N ASN A 334 -4.30 1.54 5.34
CA ASN A 334 -3.30 1.41 4.30
C ASN A 334 -3.95 1.61 2.91
N ILE A 335 -3.30 2.32 1.98
CA ILE A 335 -2.97 1.84 0.63
C ILE A 335 -2.02 2.84 -0.08
N LYS A 336 -0.80 2.34 -0.32
CA LYS A 336 0.18 2.56 -1.41
C LYS A 336 0.11 3.84 -2.26
N LEU A 337 1.25 4.55 -2.30
CA LEU A 337 1.85 5.08 -3.55
C LEU A 337 3.37 5.30 -3.38
N ARG A 338 4.18 4.46 -4.03
CA ARG A 338 5.52 4.78 -4.57
C ARG A 338 5.25 5.35 -5.98
N TYR A 339 5.92 6.34 -6.58
CA TYR A 339 7.20 7.06 -6.45
C TYR A 339 7.00 8.42 -7.20
N ARG A 340 7.79 9.49 -7.03
CA ARG A 340 9.15 9.62 -7.60
C ARG A 340 9.84 10.89 -7.05
N TYR A 341 11.13 10.68 -6.77
CA TYR A 341 12.28 11.59 -6.61
C TYR A 341 12.10 13.05 -7.08
N ASP A 342 12.52 14.00 -6.25
CA ASP A 342 13.84 14.62 -6.42
C ASP A 342 14.27 15.43 -5.19
N ASN A 343 15.58 15.36 -4.91
CA ASN A 343 16.39 16.20 -4.02
C ASN A 343 16.34 15.93 -2.51
N VAL A 344 16.89 14.78 -2.11
CA VAL A 344 17.65 14.69 -0.85
C VAL A 344 18.96 13.96 -1.14
N ALA A 345 20.05 14.70 -0.97
CA ALA A 345 21.45 14.29 -0.84
C ALA A 345 22.02 13.30 -1.87
N LYS A 346 23.09 13.74 -2.54
CA LYS A 346 24.04 12.89 -3.27
C LYS A 346 24.58 11.79 -2.33
N MET A 347 23.89 10.66 -2.27
CA MET A 347 24.42 9.35 -1.91
C MET A 347 24.42 8.55 -3.21
N PRO A 348 25.51 7.84 -3.55
CA PRO A 348 25.76 7.32 -4.89
C PRO A 348 24.58 6.46 -5.36
N LEU A 349 23.98 6.88 -6.49
CA LEU A 349 22.81 6.25 -7.13
C LEU A 349 23.18 5.03 -7.97
N GLU A 350 24.39 4.49 -7.77
CA GLU A 350 24.85 3.22 -8.31
C GLU A 350 24.87 2.21 -7.17
N ASP A 351 23.72 1.56 -6.89
CA ASP A 351 23.78 0.17 -6.45
C ASP A 351 22.40 -0.52 -6.55
N PHE A 352 22.32 -1.34 -7.60
CA PHE A 352 21.42 -2.45 -7.90
C PHE A 352 19.90 -2.18 -7.95
N GLU A 353 19.35 -2.39 -9.15
CA GLU A 353 17.94 -2.63 -9.42
C GLU A 353 17.36 -3.64 -8.39
N SER A 354 16.32 -3.25 -7.65
CA SER A 354 15.84 -4.06 -6.52
C SER A 354 15.20 -5.38 -6.99
N ARG A 355 15.82 -6.53 -6.67
CA ARG A 355 15.35 -7.87 -7.04
C ARG A 355 14.44 -8.56 -5.99
N SER A 356 14.11 -7.89 -4.88
CA SER A 356 13.19 -8.44 -3.87
C SER A 356 11.71 -8.21 -4.21
N PHE A 357 11.35 -6.98 -4.57
CA PHE A 357 9.96 -6.58 -4.88
C PHE A 357 9.89 -5.60 -6.07
N GLY A 358 10.95 -5.54 -6.88
CA GLY A 358 11.01 -4.69 -8.07
C GLY A 358 10.75 -5.46 -9.36
N ARG A 359 10.79 -4.75 -10.49
CA ARG A 359 10.52 -5.28 -11.83
C ARG A 359 11.37 -6.50 -12.18
N LYS A 360 12.62 -6.55 -11.68
CA LYS A 360 13.58 -7.65 -11.91
C LYS A 360 13.51 -8.79 -10.88
N SER A 361 12.49 -8.82 -10.02
CA SER A 361 12.41 -9.83 -8.95
C SER A 361 12.18 -11.25 -9.45
N LEU A 362 11.64 -11.38 -10.66
CA LEU A 362 11.35 -12.65 -11.33
C LEU A 362 12.36 -12.96 -12.45
N ASP A 363 13.28 -12.05 -12.75
CA ASP A 363 14.27 -12.26 -13.80
C ASP A 363 15.21 -13.40 -13.41
N MET A 364 15.51 -14.27 -14.38
CA MET A 364 16.50 -15.33 -14.21
C MET A 364 17.87 -14.68 -13.95
N MET A 365 18.54 -15.11 -12.89
CA MET A 365 19.83 -14.55 -12.47
C MET A 365 20.96 -15.36 -13.08
N ASP A 366 21.96 -14.69 -13.66
CA ASP A 366 23.22 -15.36 -13.95
C ASP A 366 23.92 -15.64 -12.62
N THR A 367 24.39 -16.86 -12.43
CA THR A 367 25.14 -17.26 -11.24
C THR A 367 26.47 -16.52 -11.14
N LEU A 368 27.01 -16.07 -12.27
CA LEU A 368 28.22 -15.25 -12.33
C LEU A 368 28.02 -13.88 -11.65
N ASP A 369 26.81 -13.30 -11.73
CA ASP A 369 26.46 -12.02 -11.07
C ASP A 369 26.50 -12.11 -9.53
N LEU A 370 26.52 -13.33 -8.99
CA LEU A 370 26.49 -13.61 -7.56
C LEU A 370 27.84 -14.09 -7.02
N GLU A 371 28.84 -14.31 -7.88
CA GLU A 371 30.16 -14.71 -7.42
C GLU A 371 30.83 -13.57 -6.63
N PRO A 372 31.44 -13.87 -5.48
CA PRO A 372 32.16 -12.84 -4.72
C PRO A 372 33.39 -12.37 -5.51
N ASP A 373 33.70 -11.08 -5.44
CA ASP A 373 34.96 -10.57 -5.99
C ASP A 373 36.12 -11.14 -5.17
N VAL A 374 36.96 -11.95 -5.83
CA VAL A 374 38.03 -12.71 -5.18
C VAL A 374 39.33 -11.90 -5.13
N ASP A 375 39.43 -10.80 -5.88
CA ASP A 375 40.67 -10.06 -6.08
C ASP A 375 40.82 -8.86 -5.11
N GLU A 376 39.79 -8.49 -4.34
CA GLU A 376 39.80 -7.38 -3.36
C GLU A 376 40.46 -7.70 -1.98
N GLY A 377 41.31 -8.72 -1.89
CA GLY A 377 42.29 -8.84 -0.78
C GLY A 377 41.79 -9.37 0.58
N HIS A 378 40.56 -9.88 0.71
CA HIS A 378 40.00 -10.37 1.98
C HIS A 378 40.09 -11.89 2.24
N PHE A 379 40.72 -12.65 1.34
CA PHE A 379 40.76 -14.12 1.42
C PHE A 379 42.19 -14.64 1.65
N GLU A 380 42.44 -15.31 2.77
CA GLU A 380 43.77 -15.86 3.13
C GLU A 380 44.22 -17.04 2.24
N ASN A 381 43.47 -17.43 1.20
CA ASN A 381 43.87 -18.50 0.27
C ASN A 381 43.12 -18.45 -1.07
N ILE A 382 43.35 -17.39 -1.86
CA ILE A 382 42.70 -17.12 -3.16
C ILE A 382 42.66 -18.36 -4.10
N PRO A 383 43.73 -19.17 -4.27
CA PRO A 383 43.69 -20.33 -5.15
C PRO A 383 42.69 -21.40 -4.70
N ARG A 384 42.55 -21.61 -3.38
CA ARG A 384 41.58 -22.56 -2.81
C ARG A 384 40.15 -22.07 -3.03
N LEU A 385 39.91 -20.76 -2.92
CA LEU A 385 38.60 -20.17 -3.15
C LEU A 385 38.20 -20.21 -4.64
N LYS A 386 39.09 -19.81 -5.56
CA LYS A 386 38.85 -19.92 -7.01
C LYS A 386 38.56 -21.38 -7.42
N ARG A 387 39.21 -22.35 -6.77
CA ARG A 387 38.92 -23.78 -6.96
C ARG A 387 37.53 -24.17 -6.44
N PHE A 388 37.11 -23.65 -5.29
CA PHE A 388 35.79 -23.90 -4.73
C PHE A 388 34.67 -23.33 -5.60
N LEU A 389 34.79 -22.08 -6.07
CA LEU A 389 33.75 -21.43 -6.90
C LEU A 389 33.48 -22.20 -8.20
N ARG A 390 34.49 -22.88 -8.76
CA ARG A 390 34.34 -23.73 -9.96
C ARG A 390 33.69 -25.10 -9.69
N LYS A 391 33.53 -25.52 -8.44
CA LYS A 391 32.93 -26.82 -8.11
C LYS A 391 31.42 -26.76 -8.25
N LYS A 392 30.82 -27.82 -8.80
CA LYS A 392 29.39 -28.04 -8.72
C LYS A 392 29.00 -28.37 -7.28
N LEU A 393 28.21 -27.51 -6.63
CA LEU A 393 27.83 -27.70 -5.23
C LEU A 393 27.08 -29.01 -4.97
N ILE A 394 26.38 -29.52 -5.98
CA ILE A 394 25.69 -30.83 -5.90
C ILE A 394 26.67 -32.00 -5.67
N GLN A 395 27.94 -31.86 -6.06
CA GLN A 395 29.00 -32.87 -5.85
C GLN A 395 29.70 -32.71 -4.50
N THR A 396 29.59 -31.55 -3.87
CA THR A 396 30.13 -31.26 -2.53
C THR A 396 29.02 -30.71 -1.62
N PRO A 397 27.97 -31.52 -1.35
CA PRO A 397 26.72 -31.06 -0.74
C PRO A 397 26.85 -30.57 0.71
N TYR A 398 28.03 -30.73 1.32
CA TYR A 398 28.34 -30.34 2.70
C TYR A 398 29.33 -29.19 2.81
N ASP A 399 29.86 -28.68 1.69
CA ASP A 399 30.89 -27.63 1.67
C ASP A 399 30.32 -26.26 1.28
N THR A 400 29.01 -26.10 1.36
CA THR A 400 28.30 -24.92 0.84
C THR A 400 28.45 -23.66 1.69
N ASP A 401 29.01 -23.76 2.90
CA ASP A 401 29.16 -22.69 3.89
C ASP A 401 30.59 -22.14 4.02
N ILE A 402 31.53 -22.58 3.18
CA ILE A 402 32.97 -22.22 3.26
C ILE A 402 33.19 -20.71 3.27
N LEU A 403 32.36 -19.95 2.56
CA LEU A 403 32.51 -18.50 2.44
C LEU A 403 32.06 -17.73 3.69
N SER A 404 31.24 -18.31 4.56
CA SER A 404 30.57 -17.62 5.69
C SER A 404 31.47 -16.79 6.59
N LEU A 405 32.72 -17.22 6.81
CA LEU A 405 33.74 -16.53 7.62
C LEU A 405 34.24 -15.22 7.00
N HIS A 406 34.18 -15.14 5.68
CA HIS A 406 34.73 -14.04 4.89
C HIS A 406 33.67 -13.01 4.49
N LEU A 407 32.38 -13.35 4.58
CA LEU A 407 31.26 -12.45 4.27
C LEU A 407 31.13 -11.41 5.39
N LYS A 408 31.51 -10.15 5.12
CA LYS A 408 31.53 -9.07 6.13
C LYS A 408 30.23 -8.29 6.21
N THR A 409 29.54 -8.12 5.09
CA THR A 409 28.30 -7.35 5.02
C THR A 409 27.07 -8.23 4.87
N SER A 410 25.90 -7.71 5.24
CA SER A 410 24.63 -8.39 4.98
C SER A 410 24.41 -8.63 3.48
N THR A 411 24.91 -7.75 2.62
CA THR A 411 24.80 -7.92 1.16
C THR A 411 25.58 -9.14 0.68
N ASP A 412 26.80 -9.34 1.18
CA ASP A 412 27.64 -10.49 0.81
C ASP A 412 26.98 -11.80 1.21
N VAL A 413 26.43 -11.84 2.44
CA VAL A 413 25.65 -12.98 2.94
C VAL A 413 24.46 -13.29 2.04
N ILE A 414 23.69 -12.26 1.65
CA ILE A 414 22.51 -12.43 0.81
C ILE A 414 22.91 -12.95 -0.59
N ARG A 415 23.93 -12.35 -1.21
CA ARG A 415 24.43 -12.76 -2.52
C ARG A 415 24.92 -14.20 -2.51
N GLU A 416 25.75 -14.55 -1.53
CA GLU A 416 26.26 -15.91 -1.37
C GLU A 416 25.13 -16.91 -1.12
N ALA A 417 24.17 -16.58 -0.25
CA ALA A 417 23.04 -17.46 0.01
C ALA A 417 22.20 -17.71 -1.27
N GLN A 418 21.98 -16.67 -2.07
CA GLN A 418 21.31 -16.79 -3.37
C GLN A 418 22.14 -17.60 -4.36
N ARG A 419 23.48 -17.40 -4.41
CA ARG A 419 24.38 -18.17 -5.27
C ARG A 419 24.33 -19.65 -4.95
N VAL A 420 24.42 -20.01 -3.66
CA VAL A 420 24.34 -21.40 -3.19
C VAL A 420 23.00 -22.01 -3.59
N HIS A 421 21.88 -21.30 -3.38
CA HIS A 421 20.58 -21.77 -3.82
C HIS A 421 20.52 -21.99 -5.34
N PHE A 422 20.95 -21.03 -6.16
CA PHE A 422 20.89 -21.19 -7.61
C PHE A 422 21.78 -22.32 -8.10
N ASN A 423 23.04 -22.37 -7.68
CA ASN A 423 23.98 -23.42 -8.10
C ASN A 423 23.48 -24.81 -7.69
N LEU A 424 22.92 -24.93 -6.49
CA LEU A 424 22.43 -26.21 -5.99
C LEU A 424 21.10 -26.62 -6.61
N PHE A 425 20.09 -25.74 -6.57
CA PHE A 425 18.75 -26.08 -7.00
C PHE A 425 18.59 -26.10 -8.52
N LYS A 426 19.41 -25.37 -9.28
CA LYS A 426 19.47 -25.50 -10.75
C LYS A 426 19.92 -26.91 -11.16
N ASP A 427 20.93 -27.46 -10.49
CA ASP A 427 21.40 -28.83 -10.72
C ASP A 427 20.41 -29.87 -10.16
N LEU A 428 19.91 -29.67 -8.94
CA LEU A 428 18.99 -30.60 -8.26
C LEU A 428 17.64 -30.73 -8.96
N LEU A 429 17.14 -29.62 -9.53
CA LEU A 429 15.84 -29.54 -10.20
C LEU A 429 15.99 -29.49 -11.74
N LEU A 430 17.17 -29.83 -12.26
CA LEU A 430 17.42 -29.85 -13.70
C LEU A 430 16.46 -30.80 -14.41
N GLY A 431 15.79 -30.32 -15.47
CA GLY A 431 14.86 -31.09 -16.28
C GLY A 431 13.41 -31.13 -15.76
N PHE A 432 13.16 -30.67 -14.54
CA PHE A 432 11.79 -30.52 -14.04
C PHE A 432 11.19 -29.20 -14.52
N ARG A 433 9.98 -29.28 -15.09
CA ARG A 433 9.22 -28.12 -15.55
C ARG A 433 8.14 -27.71 -14.56
N TYR A 434 7.62 -28.68 -13.81
CA TYR A 434 6.49 -28.49 -12.91
C TYR A 434 6.85 -28.87 -11.48
N ALA A 435 6.25 -28.18 -10.51
CA ALA A 435 6.39 -28.48 -9.09
C ALA A 435 5.03 -28.52 -8.38
N MET A 436 4.91 -29.39 -7.38
CA MET A 436 3.90 -29.27 -6.32
C MET A 436 4.59 -28.89 -5.01
N LEU A 437 4.03 -27.94 -4.25
CA LEU A 437 4.59 -27.49 -2.97
C LEU A 437 3.62 -27.75 -1.81
N PHE A 438 4.02 -28.63 -0.89
CA PHE A 438 3.24 -29.00 0.28
C PHE A 438 3.74 -28.29 1.54
N ASP A 439 2.86 -28.14 2.53
CA ASP A 439 3.16 -27.55 3.85
C ASP A 439 3.51 -26.05 3.86
N VAL A 440 3.05 -25.29 2.87
CA VAL A 440 3.24 -23.84 2.82
C VAL A 440 2.79 -23.20 4.15
N ALA A 441 3.66 -22.44 4.81
CA ALA A 441 3.35 -21.79 6.06
C ALA A 441 2.59 -20.47 5.85
N VAL A 442 1.43 -20.35 6.52
CA VAL A 442 0.46 -19.24 6.36
C VAL A 442 -0.12 -18.76 7.70
N PHE A 443 0.65 -18.89 8.77
CA PHE A 443 0.27 -18.50 10.14
C PHE A 443 1.20 -17.40 10.67
N GLU A 444 0.80 -16.74 11.75
CA GLU A 444 1.38 -15.45 12.22
C GLU A 444 2.83 -15.51 12.76
N ASN A 445 3.50 -16.67 12.70
CA ASN A 445 4.95 -16.72 12.91
C ASN A 445 5.65 -16.12 11.68
N LYS A 446 6.03 -14.85 11.72
CA LYS A 446 6.49 -14.12 10.53
C LYS A 446 7.67 -14.74 9.76
N GLY A 447 8.42 -15.63 10.42
CA GLY A 447 9.52 -16.38 9.81
C GLY A 447 9.09 -17.45 8.81
N ASP A 448 8.13 -18.30 9.16
CA ASP A 448 7.78 -19.46 8.31
C ASP A 448 7.12 -19.01 6.98
N PRO A 449 6.22 -18.01 6.95
CA PRO A 449 5.78 -17.37 5.72
C PRO A 449 6.88 -16.71 4.89
N ALA A 450 7.95 -16.20 5.52
CA ALA A 450 9.09 -15.66 4.77
C ALA A 450 9.86 -16.76 4.03
N ILE A 451 9.94 -17.96 4.61
CA ILE A 451 10.42 -19.15 3.91
C ILE A 451 9.51 -19.44 2.72
N SER A 452 8.18 -19.52 2.93
CA SER A 452 7.22 -19.77 1.84
C SER A 452 7.40 -18.78 0.69
N SER A 453 7.53 -17.47 0.98
CA SER A 453 7.80 -16.45 -0.04
C SER A 453 9.12 -16.71 -0.78
N GLY A 454 10.19 -17.07 -0.06
CA GLY A 454 11.48 -17.41 -0.64
C GLY A 454 11.45 -18.64 -1.55
N GLU A 455 10.69 -19.68 -1.18
CA GLU A 455 10.48 -20.88 -2.00
C GLU A 455 9.81 -20.54 -3.33
N ILE A 456 8.77 -19.69 -3.30
CA ILE A 456 8.09 -19.21 -4.50
C ILE A 456 9.03 -18.38 -5.38
N TYR A 457 9.84 -17.50 -4.79
CA TYR A 457 10.84 -16.73 -5.55
C TYR A 457 11.85 -17.65 -6.24
N LEU A 458 12.34 -18.69 -5.57
CA LEU A 458 13.26 -19.63 -6.18
C LEU A 458 12.64 -20.33 -7.39
N LEU A 459 11.42 -20.89 -7.23
CA LEU A 459 10.75 -21.62 -8.31
C LEU A 459 10.51 -20.74 -9.53
N ARG A 460 10.05 -19.51 -9.30
CA ARG A 460 9.85 -18.55 -10.40
C ARG A 460 11.14 -18.20 -11.11
N ARG A 461 12.23 -17.96 -10.39
CA ARG A 461 13.54 -17.63 -10.98
C ARG A 461 14.20 -18.82 -11.68
N LEU A 462 13.86 -20.05 -11.31
CA LEU A 462 14.27 -21.27 -12.02
C LEU A 462 13.36 -21.60 -13.21
N GLY A 463 12.27 -20.85 -13.43
CA GLY A 463 11.32 -21.12 -14.50
C GLY A 463 10.49 -22.39 -14.29
N ILE A 464 10.29 -22.81 -13.04
CA ILE A 464 9.50 -23.99 -12.68
C ILE A 464 8.08 -23.57 -12.35
N ASP A 465 7.11 -24.15 -13.05
CA ASP A 465 5.69 -23.86 -12.88
C ASP A 465 5.13 -24.58 -11.66
N LEU A 466 4.66 -23.81 -10.68
CA LEU A 466 3.95 -24.35 -9.52
C LEU A 466 2.52 -24.69 -9.91
N ILE A 467 2.23 -25.99 -10.07
CA ILE A 467 0.92 -26.46 -10.54
C ILE A 467 -0.06 -26.73 -9.37
N TYR A 468 0.47 -27.06 -8.19
CA TYR A 468 -0.33 -27.30 -7.00
C TYR A 468 0.40 -26.85 -5.75
N TYR A 469 -0.33 -26.30 -4.78
CA TYR A 469 0.18 -26.07 -3.45
C TYR A 469 -0.91 -26.24 -2.39
N CYS A 470 -0.48 -26.51 -1.16
CA CYS A 470 -1.37 -26.53 -0.01
C CYS A 470 -0.60 -26.08 1.25
N SER A 471 -1.29 -25.41 2.16
CA SER A 471 -0.80 -25.22 3.53
C SER A 471 -1.31 -26.34 4.44
N ILE A 472 -0.66 -26.54 5.59
CA ILE A 472 -0.96 -27.67 6.49
C ILE A 472 -2.45 -27.77 6.87
N SER A 473 -3.15 -26.64 7.07
CA SER A 473 -4.58 -26.62 7.42
C SER A 473 -5.48 -26.95 6.24
N TYR A 474 -5.04 -26.71 5.00
CA TYR A 474 -5.79 -26.99 3.78
C TYR A 474 -5.39 -28.32 3.13
N CYS A 475 -4.28 -28.93 3.54
CA CYS A 475 -3.78 -30.18 2.98
C CYS A 475 -4.43 -31.41 3.64
N THR A 476 -5.76 -31.47 3.54
CA THR A 476 -6.54 -32.62 4.01
C THR A 476 -6.29 -33.87 3.17
N ASP A 477 -6.63 -35.06 3.67
CA ASP A 477 -6.47 -36.32 2.91
C ASP A 477 -7.18 -36.28 1.55
N LYS A 478 -8.35 -35.64 1.48
CA LYS A 478 -9.07 -35.40 0.22
C LYS A 478 -8.24 -34.58 -0.78
N ASN A 479 -7.60 -33.51 -0.30
CA ASN A 479 -6.79 -32.63 -1.13
C ASN A 479 -5.45 -33.27 -1.53
N LEU A 480 -4.87 -34.10 -0.66
CA LEU A 480 -3.71 -34.94 -1.01
C LEU A 480 -4.05 -35.96 -2.10
N HIS A 481 -5.22 -36.60 -2.03
CA HIS A 481 -5.69 -37.50 -3.09
C HIS A 481 -5.98 -36.76 -4.40
N TYR A 482 -6.55 -35.55 -4.33
CA TYR A 482 -6.71 -34.69 -5.50
C TYR A 482 -5.36 -34.36 -6.15
N ALA A 483 -4.39 -33.93 -5.35
CA ALA A 483 -3.02 -33.67 -5.83
C ALA A 483 -2.38 -34.94 -6.42
N LYS A 484 -2.64 -36.11 -5.83
CA LYS A 484 -2.16 -37.39 -6.34
C LYS A 484 -2.76 -37.72 -7.71
N ASN A 485 -4.06 -37.53 -7.90
CA ASN A 485 -4.72 -37.73 -9.19
C ASN A 485 -4.21 -36.73 -10.23
N MET A 486 -3.96 -35.48 -9.83
CA MET A 486 -3.38 -34.49 -10.73
C MET A 486 -1.94 -34.86 -11.14
N SER A 487 -1.16 -35.43 -10.21
CA SER A 487 0.21 -35.86 -10.49
C SER A 487 0.32 -36.99 -11.51
N SER A 488 -0.73 -37.81 -11.71
CA SER A 488 -0.68 -38.93 -12.67
C SER A 488 -0.69 -38.49 -14.13
N ILE A 489 -1.00 -37.22 -14.40
CA ILE A 489 -0.96 -36.61 -15.74
C ILE A 489 0.50 -36.33 -16.15
N TYR A 490 1.41 -36.20 -15.19
CA TYR A 490 2.79 -35.77 -15.42
C TYR A 490 3.78 -36.92 -15.29
N SER A 491 4.85 -36.88 -16.09
CA SER A 491 5.97 -37.83 -15.96
C SER A 491 6.78 -37.57 -14.69
N ASN A 492 7.37 -38.62 -14.12
CA ASN A 492 8.26 -38.51 -12.96
C ASN A 492 9.59 -37.78 -13.24
N LYS A 493 9.87 -37.48 -14.51
CA LYS A 493 11.01 -36.67 -14.96
C LYS A 493 10.66 -35.18 -15.15
N GLU A 494 9.36 -34.85 -15.21
CA GLU A 494 8.90 -33.48 -15.48
C GLU A 494 8.32 -32.80 -14.23
N LEU A 495 7.80 -33.60 -13.28
CA LEU A 495 7.21 -33.13 -12.03
C LEU A 495 8.09 -33.45 -10.81
N VAL A 496 8.42 -32.42 -10.04
CA VAL A 496 9.06 -32.55 -8.73
C VAL A 496 8.07 -32.26 -7.59
N ILE A 497 8.22 -33.00 -6.49
CA ILE A 497 7.40 -32.83 -5.29
C ILE A 497 8.24 -32.17 -4.20
N LEU A 498 7.83 -30.97 -3.80
CA LEU A 498 8.51 -30.13 -2.85
C LEU A 498 7.72 -30.07 -1.54
N VAL A 499 8.44 -30.05 -0.43
CA VAL A 499 7.86 -29.83 0.90
C VAL A 499 8.55 -28.64 1.54
N HIS A 500 7.75 -27.76 2.12
CA HIS A 500 8.17 -26.54 2.80
C HIS A 500 9.33 -26.76 3.79
N GLY A 501 10.24 -25.79 3.83
CA GLY A 501 11.37 -25.67 4.74
C GLY A 501 10.95 -25.27 6.17
N GLY A 502 11.92 -24.78 6.94
CA GLY A 502 11.70 -24.25 8.28
C GLY A 502 12.37 -25.04 9.39
N GLY A 503 11.69 -25.24 10.51
CA GLY A 503 12.29 -25.85 11.71
C GLY A 503 11.40 -26.87 12.38
N ASN A 504 10.84 -27.80 11.61
CA ASN A 504 9.81 -28.71 12.09
C ASN A 504 10.03 -30.19 11.75
N ILE A 505 11.25 -30.62 11.37
CA ILE A 505 11.60 -32.05 11.34
C ILE A 505 11.85 -32.55 12.77
N VAL A 506 11.21 -33.67 13.16
CA VAL A 506 11.20 -34.30 14.49
C VAL A 506 10.49 -33.47 15.58
N GLY A 507 10.57 -32.14 15.47
CA GLY A 507 10.15 -31.20 16.49
C GLY A 507 8.65 -31.14 16.75
N TYR A 508 7.84 -31.31 15.70
CA TYR A 508 6.39 -31.14 15.75
C TYR A 508 5.72 -32.33 15.06
N ALA A 509 5.21 -33.26 15.87
CA ALA A 509 4.72 -34.54 15.37
C ALA A 509 3.60 -34.43 14.34
N ILE A 510 2.74 -33.42 14.45
CA ILE A 510 1.66 -33.18 13.48
C ILE A 510 2.22 -32.87 12.09
N ASN A 511 3.26 -32.04 12.02
CA ASN A 511 3.92 -31.68 10.76
C ASN A 511 4.63 -32.88 10.14
N ASP A 512 5.35 -33.67 10.95
CA ASP A 512 6.02 -34.88 10.47
C ASP A 512 5.02 -35.93 9.97
N VAL A 513 3.93 -36.19 10.71
CA VAL A 513 2.87 -37.13 10.29
C VAL A 513 2.23 -36.69 8.99
N HIS A 514 1.95 -35.40 8.81
CA HIS A 514 1.47 -34.88 7.54
C HIS A 514 2.49 -35.11 6.41
N ARG A 515 3.76 -34.78 6.65
CA ARG A 515 4.84 -35.00 5.68
C ARG A 515 5.00 -36.47 5.32
N PHE A 516 4.84 -37.40 6.26
CA PHE A 516 4.88 -38.84 5.98
C PHE A 516 3.81 -39.27 4.98
N LYS A 517 2.60 -38.68 5.05
CA LYS A 517 1.54 -38.93 4.06
C LYS A 517 1.98 -38.48 2.67
N VAL A 518 2.54 -37.28 2.54
CA VAL A 518 3.08 -36.74 1.28
C VAL A 518 4.19 -37.67 0.74
N LEU A 519 5.20 -37.98 1.56
CA LEU A 519 6.32 -38.84 1.15
C LEU A 519 5.85 -40.24 0.70
N LYS A 520 4.83 -40.81 1.35
CA LYS A 520 4.26 -42.11 0.99
C LYS A 520 3.47 -42.04 -0.32
N LEU A 521 2.59 -41.05 -0.48
CA LEU A 521 1.74 -40.90 -1.67
C LEU A 521 2.55 -40.62 -2.94
N PHE A 522 3.66 -39.90 -2.80
CA PHE A 522 4.47 -39.42 -3.92
C PHE A 522 5.83 -40.12 -4.06
N LYS A 523 6.04 -41.29 -3.43
CA LYS A 523 7.30 -42.06 -3.42
C LYS A 523 7.96 -42.29 -4.80
N GLY A 524 7.15 -42.36 -5.87
CA GLY A 524 7.62 -42.56 -7.25
C GLY A 524 8.16 -41.30 -7.96
N PHE A 525 8.04 -40.13 -7.36
CA PHE A 525 8.56 -38.85 -7.87
C PHE A 525 9.84 -38.46 -7.14
N LYS A 526 10.60 -37.52 -7.71
CA LYS A 526 11.67 -36.82 -6.98
C LYS A 526 11.03 -36.00 -5.86
N LEU A 527 11.48 -36.23 -4.62
CA LEU A 527 10.98 -35.59 -3.42
C LEU A 527 12.08 -34.71 -2.83
N VAL A 528 11.78 -33.44 -2.56
CA VAL A 528 12.71 -32.52 -1.92
C VAL A 528 12.03 -31.84 -0.74
N VAL A 529 12.55 -32.07 0.46
CA VAL A 529 12.21 -31.24 1.63
C VAL A 529 13.19 -30.08 1.65
N LEU A 530 12.67 -28.87 1.47
CA LEU A 530 13.46 -27.65 1.38
C LEU A 530 14.12 -27.33 2.74
N SER A 531 14.97 -26.31 2.79
CA SER A 531 15.90 -26.05 3.89
C SER A 531 15.26 -26.12 5.28
N GLN A 532 15.59 -27.17 6.04
CA GLN A 532 15.02 -27.49 7.35
C GLN A 532 16.06 -27.48 8.47
N SER A 533 15.62 -27.14 9.68
CA SER A 533 16.30 -27.54 10.92
C SER A 533 15.67 -28.81 11.48
N ILE A 534 16.51 -29.69 12.00
CA ILE A 534 16.07 -30.87 12.76
C ILE A 534 16.01 -30.48 14.23
N PHE A 535 14.88 -30.75 14.87
CA PHE A 535 14.65 -30.37 16.25
C PHE A 535 14.35 -31.59 17.12
N LEU A 536 15.40 -32.15 17.71
CA LEU A 536 15.31 -33.32 18.58
C LEU A 536 15.08 -32.89 20.03
N LYS A 537 13.83 -32.96 20.51
CA LYS A 537 13.49 -32.78 21.93
C LYS A 537 13.80 -34.05 22.73
N ASN A 538 13.16 -35.17 22.36
CA ASN A 538 13.26 -36.48 23.02
C ASN A 538 13.29 -37.59 21.97
N LYS A 539 13.98 -38.71 22.27
CA LYS A 539 13.99 -39.93 21.44
C LYS A 539 12.82 -40.84 21.81
N ASN A 540 11.61 -40.48 21.39
CA ASN A 540 10.38 -41.23 21.66
C ASN A 540 9.92 -42.04 20.43
N ALA A 541 8.75 -42.69 20.50
CA ALA A 541 8.18 -43.46 19.39
C ALA A 541 8.03 -42.62 18.09
N HIS A 542 7.69 -41.33 18.22
CA HIS A 542 7.63 -40.41 17.08
C HIS A 542 8.99 -40.22 16.39
N PHE A 543 10.08 -40.15 17.16
CA PHE A 543 11.43 -40.08 16.60
C PHE A 543 11.82 -41.33 15.80
N GLU A 544 11.42 -42.52 16.25
CA GLU A 544 11.66 -43.76 15.49
C GLU A 544 10.85 -43.77 14.17
N LEU A 545 9.63 -43.24 14.16
CA LEU A 545 8.88 -43.02 12.92
C LEU A 545 9.60 -42.03 11.99
N CYS A 546 10.11 -40.91 12.53
CA CYS A 546 10.91 -39.97 11.74
C CYS A 546 12.11 -40.64 11.10
N LYS A 547 12.83 -41.50 11.85
CA LYS A 547 13.92 -42.30 11.29
C LYS A 547 13.43 -43.12 10.12
N GLN A 548 12.37 -43.90 10.29
CA GLN A 548 11.83 -44.77 9.24
C GLN A 548 11.43 -44.03 7.96
N PHE A 549 10.79 -42.87 8.07
CA PHE A 549 10.26 -42.14 6.91
C PHE A 549 11.29 -41.21 6.24
N TYR A 550 12.26 -40.70 7.00
CA TYR A 550 13.31 -39.83 6.47
C TYR A 550 14.58 -40.58 6.09
N CYS A 551 14.81 -41.80 6.60
CA CYS A 551 15.83 -42.70 6.10
C CYS A 551 15.26 -43.55 4.94
N CYS A 552 16.14 -44.08 4.10
CA CYS A 552 15.80 -45.14 3.14
C CYS A 552 14.91 -44.76 1.95
N ASN A 553 14.99 -43.52 1.46
CA ASN A 553 14.36 -43.17 0.18
C ASN A 553 15.36 -42.45 -0.76
N LYS A 554 15.83 -43.16 -1.80
CA LYS A 554 16.78 -42.62 -2.79
C LYS A 554 16.23 -41.45 -3.60
N ASN A 555 14.91 -41.34 -3.72
CA ASN A 555 14.25 -40.23 -4.38
C ASN A 555 14.07 -39.01 -3.47
N LEU A 556 14.22 -39.18 -2.16
CA LEU A 556 14.13 -38.11 -1.17
C LEU A 556 15.46 -37.38 -1.07
N THR A 557 15.36 -36.06 -1.06
CA THR A 557 16.45 -35.13 -0.73
C THR A 557 16.01 -34.28 0.45
N LEU A 558 16.75 -34.34 1.54
CA LEU A 558 16.59 -33.45 2.67
C LEU A 558 17.61 -32.33 2.56
N VAL A 559 17.15 -31.09 2.55
CA VAL A 559 18.00 -29.91 2.58
C VAL A 559 18.07 -29.41 4.03
N LEU A 560 19.28 -29.31 4.58
CA LEU A 560 19.54 -28.94 5.97
C LEU A 560 20.13 -27.54 6.02
N ARG A 561 19.57 -26.69 6.88
CA ARG A 561 19.92 -25.26 6.89
C ARG A 561 21.00 -24.87 7.88
N ASP A 562 21.55 -25.81 8.64
CA ASP A 562 22.62 -25.55 9.60
C ASP A 562 23.43 -26.81 9.90
N ARG A 563 24.69 -26.64 10.33
CA ARG A 563 25.62 -27.75 10.59
C ARG A 563 25.14 -28.74 11.65
N GLN A 564 24.47 -28.25 12.70
CA GLN A 564 23.92 -29.11 13.75
C GLN A 564 22.83 -30.03 13.17
N SER A 565 21.92 -29.48 12.37
CA SER A 565 20.88 -30.24 11.66
C SER A 565 21.47 -31.23 10.66
N LEU A 566 22.51 -30.85 9.90
CA LEU A 566 23.22 -31.77 9.01
C LEU A 566 23.81 -32.96 9.77
N SER A 567 24.51 -32.71 10.89
CA SER A 567 25.10 -33.75 11.72
C SER A 567 24.04 -34.73 12.25
N MET A 568 22.89 -34.21 12.69
CA MET A 568 21.76 -35.05 13.10
C MET A 568 21.21 -35.88 11.94
N ALA A 569 21.02 -35.29 10.76
CA ALA A 569 20.54 -36.00 9.57
C ALA A 569 21.52 -37.12 9.15
N GLN A 570 22.83 -36.85 9.20
CA GLN A 570 23.87 -37.83 8.89
C GLN A 570 23.89 -38.99 9.90
N THR A 571 23.62 -38.69 11.17
CA THR A 571 23.57 -39.71 12.23
C THR A 571 22.33 -40.60 12.11
N TYR A 572 21.16 -40.02 11.83
CA TYR A 572 19.89 -40.72 11.98
C TYR A 572 19.17 -41.07 10.66
N PHE A 573 19.42 -40.36 9.56
CA PHE A 573 18.68 -40.45 8.29
C PHE A 573 19.53 -40.82 7.06
N ASN A 574 20.84 -41.00 7.21
CA ASN A 574 21.80 -41.18 6.10
C ASN A 574 21.67 -42.48 5.30
N ASN A 575 20.85 -43.44 5.74
CA ASN A 575 20.76 -44.73 5.07
C ASN A 575 19.89 -44.63 3.80
N GLY A 576 20.42 -44.10 2.70
CA GLY A 576 19.75 -44.11 1.38
C GLY A 576 18.91 -42.87 1.05
N THR A 577 18.89 -41.84 1.90
CA THR A 577 18.29 -40.53 1.60
C THR A 577 19.39 -39.53 1.25
N ASN A 578 19.17 -38.69 0.24
CA ASN A 578 20.16 -37.67 -0.12
C ASN A 578 20.11 -36.51 0.88
N LEU A 579 21.27 -36.12 1.41
CA LEU A 579 21.39 -35.01 2.35
C LEU A 579 22.19 -33.90 1.70
N ILE A 580 21.69 -32.68 1.74
CA ILE A 580 22.37 -31.50 1.19
C ILE A 580 22.25 -30.34 2.18
N MET A 581 23.24 -29.46 2.20
CA MET A 581 23.24 -28.25 3.01
C MET A 581 23.01 -27.02 2.13
N ALA A 582 22.03 -26.19 2.48
CA ALA A 582 21.77 -24.91 1.83
C ALA A 582 21.21 -23.91 2.84
N PRO A 583 21.37 -22.60 2.63
CA PRO A 583 20.79 -21.59 3.50
C PRO A 583 19.27 -21.69 3.62
N ASP A 584 18.71 -20.93 4.54
CA ASP A 584 17.27 -20.77 4.68
C ASP A 584 16.65 -20.14 3.41
N MET A 585 15.50 -20.67 2.97
CA MET A 585 14.86 -20.24 1.73
C MET A 585 14.45 -18.76 1.76
N ALA A 586 14.23 -18.15 2.94
CA ALA A 586 13.89 -16.73 3.05
C ALA A 586 14.96 -15.81 2.42
N PHE A 587 16.21 -16.25 2.28
CA PHE A 587 17.25 -15.48 1.55
C PHE A 587 16.94 -15.27 0.07
N GLN A 588 16.02 -16.04 -0.52
CA GLN A 588 15.55 -15.79 -1.89
C GLN A 588 14.69 -14.52 -2.00
N ILE A 589 14.14 -14.00 -0.90
CA ILE A 589 13.57 -12.65 -0.88
C ILE A 589 14.63 -11.62 -1.31
N GLY A 590 15.89 -11.79 -0.91
CA GLY A 590 16.98 -10.87 -1.25
C GLY A 590 17.00 -9.60 -0.39
N ARG A 591 17.83 -8.63 -0.78
CA ARG A 591 18.03 -7.39 -0.02
C ARG A 591 16.80 -6.48 -0.09
N VAL A 592 16.23 -6.20 1.08
CA VAL A 592 15.09 -5.30 1.25
C VAL A 592 15.59 -3.98 1.81
N LYS A 593 15.41 -2.88 1.07
CA LYS A 593 15.75 -1.55 1.59
C LYS A 593 14.81 -1.19 2.74
N ARG A 594 15.33 -0.56 3.79
CA ARG A 594 14.47 0.09 4.78
C ARG A 594 13.63 1.17 4.09
N TYR A 595 12.35 1.24 4.41
CA TYR A 595 11.42 2.23 3.85
C TYR A 595 10.57 2.91 4.93
N MET A 596 10.83 2.62 6.21
CA MET A 596 10.29 3.35 7.34
C MET A 596 11.40 3.81 8.29
N SER A 597 11.20 4.98 8.90
CA SER A 597 12.09 5.45 9.97
C SER A 597 11.89 4.61 11.23
N PRO A 598 12.97 4.30 11.97
CA PRO A 598 12.88 3.64 13.26
C PRO A 598 12.03 4.43 14.26
N MET A 599 11.34 3.71 15.14
CA MET A 599 10.52 4.27 16.22
C MET A 599 11.20 4.16 17.59
N TYR A 600 12.21 3.29 17.70
CA TYR A 600 12.97 3.02 18.92
C TYR A 600 14.44 2.83 18.58
N ASP A 601 15.33 3.15 19.52
CA ASP A 601 16.75 2.83 19.43
C ASP A 601 16.94 1.31 19.41
N ILE A 602 16.25 0.62 20.31
CA ILE A 602 16.28 -0.85 20.38
C ILE A 602 14.86 -1.41 20.28
N LEU A 603 14.64 -2.25 19.27
CA LEU A 603 13.49 -3.14 19.22
C LEU A 603 13.93 -4.53 19.72
N TRP A 604 13.37 -4.97 20.84
CA TRP A 604 13.63 -6.29 21.39
C TRP A 604 12.51 -7.24 21.00
N LEU A 605 12.76 -8.03 19.94
CA LEU A 605 11.88 -9.13 19.51
C LEU A 605 12.13 -10.35 20.40
N LYS A 606 11.39 -10.41 21.50
CA LYS A 606 11.43 -11.49 22.50
C LYS A 606 10.34 -12.52 22.25
N ARG A 607 10.69 -13.81 22.30
CA ARG A 607 9.74 -14.93 22.24
C ARG A 607 9.00 -15.14 23.56
N ASN A 608 7.72 -15.48 23.44
CA ASN A 608 6.87 -15.91 24.57
C ASN A 608 6.54 -17.41 24.57
N ASP A 609 7.10 -18.22 23.67
CA ASP A 609 6.83 -19.65 23.53
C ASP A 609 7.93 -20.54 24.17
N ASP A 610 7.75 -21.86 24.10
CA ASP A 610 8.66 -22.87 24.69
C ASP A 610 10.12 -22.80 24.20
N GLU A 611 10.40 -22.08 23.10
CA GLU A 611 11.76 -21.87 22.62
C GLU A 611 12.48 -20.72 23.33
N THR A 612 11.78 -19.95 24.17
CA THR A 612 12.35 -18.80 24.89
C THR A 612 13.48 -19.26 25.84
N PRO A 613 14.64 -18.56 25.90
CA PRO A 613 15.74 -18.93 26.78
C PRO A 613 15.57 -18.50 28.25
N ASN A 614 14.34 -18.16 28.69
CA ASN A 614 13.97 -17.82 30.07
C ASN A 614 14.78 -16.67 30.70
N TYR A 615 15.13 -15.64 29.94
CA TYR A 615 15.76 -14.41 30.48
C TYR A 615 14.73 -13.33 30.85
N THR A 616 15.11 -12.50 31.83
CA THR A 616 14.40 -11.27 32.20
C THR A 616 14.98 -10.07 31.45
N ILE A 617 14.16 -9.03 31.28
CA ILE A 617 14.63 -7.79 30.66
C ILE A 617 15.45 -7.02 31.71
N PRO A 618 16.72 -6.72 31.44
CA PRO A 618 17.58 -5.98 32.36
C PRO A 618 17.17 -4.50 32.41
N ARG A 619 17.72 -3.75 33.37
CA ARG A 619 17.54 -2.29 33.44
C ARG A 619 18.10 -1.65 32.17
N ILE A 620 17.28 -0.86 31.49
CA ILE A 620 17.67 -0.09 30.30
C ILE A 620 18.31 1.24 30.75
N PRO A 621 19.45 1.65 30.16
CA PRO A 621 20.05 2.96 30.44
C PRO A 621 19.14 4.13 30.09
N GLU A 622 19.27 5.23 30.82
CA GLU A 622 18.53 6.46 30.54
C GLU A 622 18.88 7.04 29.16
N GLY A 623 17.89 7.63 28.49
CA GLY A 623 18.05 8.23 27.16
C GLY A 623 18.00 7.24 25.99
N VAL A 624 17.81 5.93 26.24
CA VAL A 624 17.68 4.91 25.19
C VAL A 624 16.25 4.42 25.09
N SER A 625 15.62 4.62 23.92
CA SER A 625 14.24 4.17 23.70
C SER A 625 14.21 2.68 23.34
N VAL A 626 13.50 1.86 24.14
CA VAL A 626 13.44 0.41 23.96
C VAL A 626 12.02 -0.09 23.92
N LYS A 627 11.70 -0.93 22.93
CA LYS A 627 10.41 -1.63 22.84
C LYS A 627 10.60 -3.14 22.86
N VAL A 628 10.11 -3.79 23.91
CA VAL A 628 10.06 -5.25 24.01
C VAL A 628 8.69 -5.73 23.54
N LYS A 629 8.64 -6.59 22.52
CA LYS A 629 7.38 -7.17 22.03
C LYS A 629 7.63 -8.45 21.23
N ASP A 630 6.70 -9.40 21.30
CA ASP A 630 6.64 -10.52 20.35
C ASP A 630 5.83 -10.12 19.11
N TRP A 631 6.29 -10.52 17.92
CA TRP A 631 5.64 -10.21 16.66
C TRP A 631 4.34 -10.99 16.43
N TRP A 632 4.03 -11.99 17.27
CA TRP A 632 2.75 -12.69 17.24
C TRP A 632 1.59 -11.75 17.54
N GLY A 633 1.82 -10.76 18.42
CA GLY A 633 0.84 -9.70 18.71
C GLY A 633 0.81 -8.58 17.67
N PHE A 634 1.51 -8.73 16.55
CA PHE A 634 1.48 -7.82 15.40
C PHE A 634 0.75 -8.53 14.27
N LEU A 635 -0.57 -8.47 14.30
CA LEU A 635 -1.46 -9.21 13.41
C LEU A 635 -1.36 -8.69 11.98
N THR A 636 -1.49 -9.60 11.03
CA THR A 636 -1.44 -9.30 9.60
C THR A 636 -2.85 -9.32 9.02
N PRO A 637 -3.22 -8.33 8.18
CA PRO A 637 -4.44 -8.42 7.39
C PRO A 637 -4.48 -9.71 6.58
N LYS A 638 -5.64 -10.35 6.49
CA LYS A 638 -5.80 -11.57 5.69
C LYS A 638 -5.81 -11.23 4.21
N GLY A 639 -5.04 -11.97 3.43
CA GLY A 639 -5.11 -12.01 1.97
C GLY A 639 -6.15 -13.03 1.48
N ASP A 640 -6.42 -13.01 0.18
CA ASP A 640 -7.46 -13.80 -0.49
C ASP A 640 -7.11 -15.28 -0.56
N ASN A 641 -5.81 -15.62 -0.60
CA ASN A 641 -5.34 -17.00 -0.70
C ASN A 641 -4.13 -17.29 0.21
N PRO A 642 -3.77 -18.57 0.45
CA PRO A 642 -2.69 -18.93 1.36
C PRO A 642 -1.33 -18.33 0.98
N LEU A 643 -0.99 -18.28 -0.32
CA LEU A 643 0.28 -17.68 -0.75
C LEU A 643 0.31 -16.17 -0.50
N GLU A 644 -0.76 -15.46 -0.83
CA GLU A 644 -0.88 -14.03 -0.52
C GLU A 644 -0.73 -13.77 0.98
N ASN A 645 -1.40 -14.56 1.82
CA ASN A 645 -1.23 -14.51 3.26
C ASN A 645 0.24 -14.70 3.65
N ALA A 646 0.95 -15.64 3.03
CA ALA A 646 2.36 -15.83 3.33
C ALA A 646 3.20 -14.57 3.04
N PHE A 647 3.01 -13.95 1.86
CA PHE A 647 3.69 -12.71 1.47
C PHE A 647 3.35 -11.53 2.39
N LEU A 648 2.07 -11.37 2.75
CA LEU A 648 1.62 -10.32 3.66
C LEU A 648 2.24 -10.49 5.05
N ILE A 649 2.23 -11.71 5.58
CA ILE A 649 2.76 -11.99 6.92
C ILE A 649 4.28 -11.77 6.94
N ALA A 650 5.01 -12.25 5.93
CA ALA A 650 6.46 -12.00 5.81
C ALA A 650 6.78 -10.51 5.75
N THR A 651 6.03 -9.76 4.94
CA THR A 651 6.15 -8.29 4.81
C THR A 651 5.88 -7.60 6.14
N ASN A 652 4.85 -8.04 6.87
CA ASN A 652 4.48 -7.50 8.17
C ASN A 652 5.56 -7.78 9.23
N GLY A 653 6.26 -8.92 9.15
CA GLY A 653 7.46 -9.18 9.96
C GLY A 653 8.60 -8.21 9.68
N MET A 654 8.85 -7.91 8.41
CA MET A 654 9.85 -6.90 8.02
C MET A 654 9.46 -5.49 8.47
N MET A 655 8.17 -5.13 8.40
CA MET A 655 7.64 -3.88 8.96
C MET A 655 7.87 -3.80 10.47
N PHE A 656 7.60 -4.89 11.19
CA PHE A 656 7.79 -4.95 12.63
C PHE A 656 9.26 -4.66 13.01
N LEU A 657 10.22 -5.30 12.32
CA LEU A 657 11.65 -5.19 12.63
C LEU A 657 12.24 -3.80 12.34
N GLN A 658 11.78 -3.12 11.29
CA GLN A 658 12.27 -1.79 10.92
C GLN A 658 11.96 -0.69 11.96
N ARG A 659 11.10 -0.97 12.95
CA ARG A 659 10.81 -0.07 14.07
C ARG A 659 12.01 0.13 15.00
N GLY A 660 13.03 -0.74 14.95
CA GLY A 660 14.28 -0.57 15.70
C GLY A 660 15.41 0.01 14.84
N ARG A 661 16.22 0.89 15.41
CA ARG A 661 17.54 1.22 14.84
C ARG A 661 18.42 -0.03 14.88
N VAL A 662 18.48 -0.65 16.05
CA VAL A 662 19.06 -1.96 16.33
C VAL A 662 17.98 -2.91 16.83
N VAL A 663 18.12 -4.20 16.52
CA VAL A 663 17.21 -5.25 16.99
C VAL A 663 17.93 -6.20 17.96
N ILE A 664 17.29 -6.57 19.07
CA ILE A 664 17.70 -7.72 19.88
C ILE A 664 16.68 -8.84 19.63
N THR A 665 17.13 -10.05 19.34
CA THR A 665 16.20 -11.15 19.09
C THR A 665 16.71 -12.53 19.49
N ASP A 666 15.79 -13.36 19.96
CA ASP A 666 15.92 -14.80 20.21
C ASP A 666 15.15 -15.64 19.15
N ARG A 667 14.74 -15.02 18.05
CA ARG A 667 14.12 -15.69 16.89
C ARG A 667 15.15 -15.79 15.74
N LEU A 668 15.33 -17.00 15.20
CA LEU A 668 16.19 -17.21 14.02
C LEU A 668 15.73 -16.39 12.81
N HIS A 669 14.43 -16.28 12.57
CA HIS A 669 13.95 -15.41 11.48
C HIS A 669 14.02 -13.92 11.82
N GLY A 670 14.13 -13.56 13.10
CA GLY A 670 14.54 -12.20 13.47
C GLY A 670 15.94 -11.88 12.94
N HIS A 671 16.88 -12.82 13.09
CA HIS A 671 18.24 -12.72 12.51
C HIS A 671 18.21 -12.62 10.98
N ILE A 672 17.54 -13.57 10.31
CA ILE A 672 17.53 -13.66 8.85
C ILE A 672 16.88 -12.39 8.25
N LEU A 673 15.69 -12.01 8.73
CA LEU A 673 15.01 -10.83 8.20
C LEU A 673 15.75 -9.52 8.51
N CYS A 674 16.42 -9.39 9.68
CA CYS A 674 17.29 -8.25 9.93
C CYS A 674 18.49 -8.22 8.96
N THR A 675 19.04 -9.38 8.60
CA THR A 675 20.09 -9.48 7.58
C THR A 675 19.56 -9.01 6.22
N LEU A 676 18.37 -9.46 5.79
CA LEU A 676 17.74 -8.99 4.54
C LEU A 676 17.53 -7.48 4.51
N LEU A 677 17.18 -6.89 5.65
CA LEU A 677 16.90 -5.47 5.83
C LEU A 677 18.14 -4.61 6.13
N ASP A 678 19.32 -5.24 6.27
CA ASP A 678 20.56 -4.58 6.67
C ASP A 678 20.40 -3.82 8.00
N ILE A 679 19.72 -4.46 8.96
CA ILE A 679 19.49 -3.93 10.31
C ILE A 679 20.56 -4.51 11.24
N PRO A 680 21.39 -3.69 11.91
CA PRO A 680 22.30 -4.21 12.91
C PRO A 680 21.54 -4.83 14.08
N HIS A 681 21.98 -5.98 14.55
CA HIS A 681 21.20 -6.74 15.53
C HIS A 681 22.03 -7.66 16.43
N VAL A 682 21.49 -7.95 17.60
CA VAL A 682 22.09 -8.87 18.59
C VAL A 682 21.22 -10.10 18.72
N LEU A 683 21.85 -11.27 18.66
CA LEU A 683 21.24 -12.56 18.85
C LEU A 683 21.37 -12.99 20.30
N ILE A 684 20.26 -13.38 20.91
CA ILE A 684 20.25 -14.13 22.17
C ILE A 684 19.96 -15.57 21.83
N ASP A 685 20.94 -16.44 22.07
CA ASP A 685 20.79 -17.82 21.65
C ASP A 685 19.64 -18.51 22.39
N ASN A 686 18.82 -19.25 21.64
CA ASN A 686 17.66 -19.91 22.22
C ASN A 686 18.05 -21.15 23.04
N LYS A 687 17.07 -21.75 23.73
CA LYS A 687 17.28 -22.96 24.54
C LYS A 687 17.97 -24.11 23.79
N TYR A 688 17.89 -24.10 22.47
CA TYR A 688 18.33 -25.17 21.58
C TYR A 688 19.55 -24.84 20.72
N LYS A 689 20.18 -23.68 20.97
CA LYS A 689 21.38 -23.24 20.24
C LYS A 689 21.17 -23.08 18.73
N LYS A 690 19.91 -22.86 18.29
CA LYS A 690 19.57 -22.74 16.87
C LYS A 690 20.20 -21.49 16.25
N LEU A 691 20.23 -20.37 16.98
CA LEU A 691 20.74 -19.11 16.45
C LEU A 691 22.25 -19.19 16.28
N SER A 692 22.98 -19.72 17.27
CA SER A 692 24.43 -19.89 17.14
C SER A 692 24.82 -20.96 16.12
N SER A 693 24.04 -22.04 15.95
CA SER A 693 24.26 -23.02 14.88
C SER A 693 24.14 -22.36 13.50
N TYR A 694 23.04 -21.65 13.24
CA TYR A 694 22.82 -20.99 11.97
C TYR A 694 23.82 -19.87 11.72
N HIS A 695 24.08 -19.01 12.72
CA HIS A 695 25.03 -17.91 12.61
C HIS A 695 26.44 -18.40 12.27
N ARG A 696 26.93 -19.44 12.97
CA ARG A 696 28.24 -20.04 12.67
C ARG A 696 28.31 -20.69 11.30
N THR A 697 27.18 -21.17 10.78
CA THR A 697 27.11 -21.79 9.44
C THR A 697 27.13 -20.71 8.37
N TRP A 698 26.28 -19.68 8.43
CA TRP A 698 26.06 -18.80 7.26
C TRP A 698 26.49 -17.36 7.42
N THR A 699 26.53 -16.82 8.65
CA THR A 699 26.67 -15.38 8.89
C THR A 699 27.82 -15.04 9.84
N ARG A 700 28.77 -15.97 9.98
CA ARG A 700 29.86 -15.91 10.98
C ARG A 700 30.77 -14.69 10.82
N GLY A 701 31.01 -14.26 9.58
CA GLY A 701 31.87 -13.11 9.28
C GLY A 701 31.18 -11.75 9.39
N VAL A 702 29.85 -11.71 9.54
CA VAL A 702 29.07 -10.48 9.33
C VAL A 702 29.26 -9.51 10.50
N GLU A 703 29.60 -8.26 10.22
CA GLU A 703 30.02 -7.31 11.26
C GLU A 703 28.89 -6.61 12.01
N ASN A 704 27.68 -6.63 11.44
CA ASN A 704 26.50 -5.98 12.01
C ASN A 704 25.62 -6.94 12.82
N THR A 705 26.10 -8.17 13.06
CA THR A 705 25.46 -9.16 13.94
C THR A 705 26.39 -9.53 15.08
N LEU A 706 25.91 -9.43 16.31
CA LEU A 706 26.59 -9.91 17.50
C LEU A 706 25.76 -10.99 18.17
N ILE A 707 26.37 -11.89 18.93
CA ILE A 707 25.67 -12.97 19.63
C ILE A 707 26.11 -13.06 21.09
N THR A 708 25.15 -13.31 21.97
CA THR A 708 25.37 -13.55 23.40
C THR A 708 24.37 -14.58 23.93
N THR A 709 24.62 -15.08 25.14
CA THR A 709 23.67 -15.87 25.93
C THR A 709 23.06 -15.08 27.09
N ASN A 710 23.44 -13.81 27.29
CA ASN A 710 23.02 -13.00 28.44
C ASN A 710 22.26 -11.75 27.98
N ALA A 711 21.08 -11.51 28.57
CA ALA A 711 20.22 -10.38 28.25
C ALA A 711 20.86 -9.01 28.60
N THR A 712 21.64 -8.93 29.68
CA THR A 712 22.34 -7.69 30.10
C THR A 712 23.46 -7.34 29.13
N GLU A 713 24.22 -8.35 28.71
CA GLU A 713 25.24 -8.21 27.68
C GLU A 713 24.59 -7.83 26.34
N ALA A 714 23.42 -8.40 26.01
CA ALA A 714 22.72 -8.09 24.77
C ALA A 714 22.38 -6.59 24.65
N VAL A 715 21.98 -5.93 25.74
CA VAL A 715 21.79 -4.48 25.77
C VAL A 715 23.10 -3.75 25.52
N SER A 716 24.18 -4.17 26.18
CA SER A 716 25.51 -3.57 26.02
C SER A 716 26.01 -3.65 24.57
N LEU A 717 25.86 -4.82 23.93
CA LEU A 717 26.19 -5.05 22.53
C LEU A 717 25.28 -4.25 21.59
N ALA A 718 23.99 -4.10 21.91
CA ALA A 718 23.07 -3.30 21.11
C ALA A 718 23.46 -1.81 21.15
N LEU A 719 23.90 -1.30 22.31
CA LEU A 719 24.43 0.06 22.44
C LEU A 719 25.74 0.24 21.67
N GLN A 720 26.60 -0.78 21.66
CA GLN A 720 27.81 -0.78 20.84
C GLN A 720 27.47 -0.68 19.34
N LEU A 721 26.47 -1.43 18.87
CA LEU A 721 26.02 -1.35 17.47
C LEU A 721 25.38 0.00 17.16
N LEU A 722 24.55 0.55 18.06
CA LEU A 722 23.99 1.90 17.91
C LEU A 722 25.09 2.93 17.74
N LYS A 723 26.13 2.88 18.58
CA LYS A 723 27.30 3.77 18.49
C LYS A 723 28.09 3.55 17.20
N LYS A 724 28.40 2.29 16.85
CA LYS A 724 29.19 1.95 15.64
C LYS A 724 28.53 2.45 14.35
N TYR A 725 27.20 2.36 14.28
CA TYR A 725 26.45 2.68 13.06
C TYR A 725 25.57 3.94 13.21
N THR A 726 25.90 4.85 14.14
CA THR A 726 25.10 6.06 14.41
C THR A 726 24.89 6.90 13.15
N ASP A 727 25.92 7.05 12.32
CA ASP A 727 25.90 7.89 11.13
C ASP A 727 25.21 7.24 9.91
N VAL A 728 25.02 5.91 9.95
CA VAL A 728 24.48 5.13 8.83
C VAL A 728 23.01 4.73 9.09
N ILE A 729 22.64 4.44 10.33
CA ILE A 729 21.26 4.08 10.68
C ILE A 729 20.43 5.36 10.84
N PRO A 730 19.24 5.46 10.19
CA PRO A 730 18.36 6.60 10.38
C PRO A 730 18.05 6.85 11.87
N PRO A 731 17.95 8.12 12.31
CA PRO A 731 17.58 8.43 13.69
C PRO A 731 16.15 7.96 13.98
N VAL A 732 15.84 7.83 15.28
CA VAL A 732 14.46 7.62 15.72
C VAL A 732 13.58 8.76 15.21
N ALA A 733 12.37 8.45 14.74
CA ALA A 733 11.43 9.46 14.26
C ALA A 733 11.21 10.55 15.34
N PRO A 734 11.38 11.84 15.01
CA PRO A 734 11.56 12.90 16.00
C PRO A 734 10.34 13.12 16.92
N PHE A 735 9.14 12.75 16.46
CA PHE A 735 7.90 12.83 17.25
C PHE A 735 7.69 11.66 18.21
N MET A 736 8.52 10.61 18.17
CA MET A 736 8.44 9.50 19.13
C MET A 736 8.94 9.89 20.53
N ASN A 737 9.63 11.03 20.65
CA ASN A 737 10.08 11.58 21.94
C ASN A 737 8.99 12.42 22.65
N VAL A 738 7.83 12.61 22.02
CA VAL A 738 6.70 13.31 22.64
C VAL A 738 6.02 12.37 23.63
N ILE A 739 6.04 12.73 24.92
CA ILE A 739 5.37 11.98 25.98
C ILE A 739 3.86 12.06 25.74
N GLU A 740 3.24 10.92 25.47
CA GLU A 740 1.78 10.80 25.46
C GLU A 740 1.30 10.97 26.90
N ASN A 741 0.48 12.00 27.14
CA ASN A 741 -0.03 12.30 28.48
C ASN A 741 -0.86 11.08 28.93
N PRO A 742 -0.56 10.43 30.07
CA PRO A 742 -1.30 9.27 30.52
C PRO A 742 -2.67 9.75 31.03
N GLY A 743 -3.62 9.87 30.12
CA GLY A 743 -5.03 10.13 30.39
C GLY A 743 -5.75 8.89 30.90
#